data_AF-A0A9P5W4S1-F1
#
_entry.id   AF-A0A9P5W4S1-F1
#
_cell.length_a   1.000
_cell.length_b   1.000
_cell.length_c   1.000
_cell.angle_alpha   90.00
_cell.angle_beta   90.00
_cell.angle_gamma   90.00
#
_symmetry.space_group_name_H-M   'P 1'
#
loop_
_entity.id
_entity.type
_entity.pdbx_description
1 polymer ?
#
loop_
_entity_poly.entity_id
_entity_poly.type
_entity_poly.pdbx_seq_one_letter_code
_entity_poly.pdbx_strand_id
1 'polypeptide(L)'
;MASGEQVAQAFRVESSSKIITIPARLDPKSGKHIVLWRDVQQIFVNARAVLNNGEAVVFLTDDDFEYQYKDHTSSMDFVDDAEPAFQRALDLSISEMTSAEGALTLHPERSANETYSLTMEVVKAGQFVQTTPIGNTMDELFNQLRIESNNGGSLQELMVRMALMQQNTQHHLLEMRQQMEANHQQMIYKQQQTLDRLAIIQNRVQAIINQTYELHEYPIPRLFIVLPRVSTRREKIRKPFAHQFRLYFLCECGTHTMTESSKTQHEIHLAKHEGYDLDKPTEFFQKYGNYVLALMYMIKYGVMTAGFIVPPLANFKVDSVEEHLNHLKNIEPLVDDSIGFLQGLSDDSYGGMTEEGDLMQLDKLEVLEGADLRQLESYLKVKDEYRVLGNLYRIVTPEGHVKWVCIDHYRTNYRESALLKLREAVLANQGYMEEKIGEVRVGFSSSALAKQFYSALVGARGIQKLTLNLAWDATMDDFRKMAEAVTSANIVDLTVNGLLFEGSVLDVVNRGRRYDPIMRLMANGRIQTLQLVMFKDLFSRLSHKAFTSAPKLRVLKLHSPIDGSANSWKTNLQRILESCPNIREFGLRLQDQNLIVPVLEDVLDKLQDLRVLEIYFGDFLVTADVIQGRIHTLGMFLPPAEILTFEGSNQMTYSKDLDEELSLAQVIRVLRLYPTISEIKMRYENAHPNTMIEAIANTRREVEATSLQKVDLIRFAASTSALAMSIIMDFTDREGTTLGCSLHMSMSSTQAELKPYYDIISCHGSSFKVLDARKGCIDDEIARLFEQSTANNSKLRTLILDTWELTNEGLEYMDRVISRSKSLERFMIDQSISGAKFRDKATFLVSRHGKKLTGLSFRIVESHQMTETIEWLVATFPSKLECPRLSDFQLTFPRIKGEIPDAYVQWLALMLTAPGPQSTISSIDPDTAHSIIKAWSPLTRLCLQYSQFNSDGWKSLIKGIDFSTLEILDLSDTNFADEQLDLLIECVVKAHKLVPLRTLDLTSSAVSRSVDPAELYSKLDEFRGIAPHLAIMGLGTAGAHSGRLAGTSKASVVSHDILQEFTIFNGRETCSGSGL
;
A
#
# COMPACT_ATOMS: atom_id res chain seq x y z
N MET A 1 -20.79 -56.14 3.31
CA MET A 1 -20.63 -55.03 2.36
C MET A 1 -21.76 -54.06 2.62
N ALA A 2 -21.49 -53.00 3.37
CA ALA A 2 -22.49 -52.01 3.75
C ALA A 2 -22.79 -51.10 2.56
N SER A 3 -24.08 -50.83 2.31
CA SER A 3 -24.54 -49.86 1.33
C SER A 3 -24.10 -48.46 1.75
N GLY A 4 -22.98 -47.98 1.22
CA GLY A 4 -22.53 -46.61 1.44
C GLY A 4 -23.54 -45.63 0.84
N GLU A 5 -24.06 -44.71 1.65
CA GLU A 5 -24.88 -43.60 1.17
C GLU A 5 -24.08 -42.79 0.15
N GLN A 6 -24.62 -42.66 -1.06
CA GLN A 6 -24.01 -41.88 -2.12
C GLN A 6 -24.30 -40.40 -1.88
N VAL A 7 -23.27 -39.63 -1.52
CA VAL A 7 -23.36 -38.18 -1.34
C VAL A 7 -23.59 -37.52 -2.70
N ALA A 8 -24.58 -36.63 -2.80
CA ALA A 8 -24.94 -35.93 -4.03
C ALA A 8 -25.31 -34.46 -3.75
N GLN A 9 -25.15 -33.59 -4.75
CA GLN A 9 -25.51 -32.17 -4.68
C GLN A 9 -26.63 -31.84 -5.67
N ALA A 10 -27.59 -31.01 -5.25
CA ALA A 10 -28.79 -30.69 -6.01
C ALA A 10 -28.64 -29.39 -6.80
N PHE A 11 -29.07 -29.40 -8.07
CA PHE A 11 -29.01 -28.27 -9.00
C PHE A 11 -30.35 -28.10 -9.70
N ARG A 12 -30.66 -26.89 -10.18
CA ARG A 12 -31.80 -26.60 -11.07
C ARG A 12 -31.43 -25.52 -12.07
N VAL A 13 -32.09 -25.52 -13.23
CA VAL A 13 -32.06 -24.38 -14.15
C VAL A 13 -32.95 -23.28 -13.56
N GLU A 14 -32.55 -22.01 -13.63
CA GLU A 14 -33.27 -20.89 -13.01
C GLU A 14 -34.76 -20.82 -13.41
N SER A 15 -35.06 -21.11 -14.68
CA SER A 15 -36.42 -21.15 -15.22
C SER A 15 -37.18 -22.46 -14.96
N SER A 16 -36.58 -23.44 -14.27
CA SER A 16 -37.13 -24.78 -14.08
C SER A 16 -37.34 -25.12 -12.61
N SER A 17 -38.49 -25.70 -12.30
CA SER A 17 -38.77 -26.28 -10.96
C SER A 17 -38.15 -27.67 -10.76
N LYS A 18 -37.59 -28.27 -11.82
CA LYS A 18 -37.01 -29.62 -11.75
C LYS A 18 -35.62 -29.57 -11.12
N ILE A 19 -35.48 -30.22 -9.97
CA ILE A 19 -34.21 -30.42 -9.28
C ILE A 19 -33.54 -31.69 -9.83
N ILE A 20 -32.26 -31.60 -10.15
CA ILE A 20 -31.41 -32.70 -10.61
C ILE A 20 -30.26 -32.86 -9.62
N THR A 21 -30.05 -34.08 -9.12
CA THR A 21 -28.94 -34.39 -8.23
C THR A 21 -27.74 -34.94 -9.00
N ILE A 22 -26.56 -34.41 -8.71
CA ILE A 22 -25.29 -34.85 -9.28
C ILE A 22 -24.50 -35.57 -8.18
N PRO A 23 -24.08 -36.84 -8.38
CA PRO A 23 -23.26 -37.56 -7.40
C PRO A 23 -21.93 -36.84 -7.15
N ALA A 24 -21.57 -36.66 -5.89
CA ALA A 24 -20.29 -36.09 -5.50
C ALA A 24 -19.21 -37.18 -5.42
N ARG A 25 -17.98 -36.84 -5.83
CA ARG A 25 -16.82 -37.73 -5.80
C ARG A 25 -15.95 -37.42 -4.58
N LEU A 26 -15.32 -38.43 -3.99
CA LEU A 26 -14.39 -38.22 -2.88
C LEU A 26 -13.03 -37.77 -3.43
N ASP A 27 -12.60 -36.55 -3.11
CA ASP A 27 -11.25 -36.06 -3.41
C ASP A 27 -10.22 -36.88 -2.61
N PRO A 28 -9.29 -37.60 -3.26
CA PRO A 28 -8.27 -38.38 -2.57
C PRO A 28 -7.26 -37.54 -1.76
N LYS A 29 -7.08 -36.25 -2.09
CA LYS A 29 -6.17 -35.35 -1.36
C LYS A 29 -6.83 -34.76 -0.12
N SER A 30 -8.03 -34.19 -0.26
CA SER A 30 -8.70 -33.51 0.87
C SER A 30 -9.64 -34.41 1.67
N GLY A 31 -10.02 -35.58 1.15
CA GLY A 31 -11.03 -36.45 1.75
C GLY A 31 -12.46 -35.88 1.75
N LYS A 32 -12.74 -34.85 0.94
CA LYS A 32 -14.07 -34.20 0.86
C LYS A 32 -14.83 -34.68 -0.37
N HIS A 33 -16.15 -34.68 -0.29
CA HIS A 33 -17.00 -34.92 -1.45
C HIS A 33 -17.14 -33.64 -2.28
N ILE A 34 -16.82 -33.71 -3.57
CA ILE A 34 -16.82 -32.57 -4.50
C ILE A 34 -17.61 -32.89 -5.77
N VAL A 35 -18.14 -31.86 -6.42
CA VAL A 35 -18.72 -31.91 -7.76
C VAL A 35 -17.88 -31.00 -8.65
N LEU A 36 -17.38 -31.52 -9.77
CA LEU A 36 -16.58 -30.74 -10.71
C LEU A 36 -17.47 -29.94 -11.66
N TRP A 37 -16.94 -28.86 -12.23
CA TRP A 37 -17.64 -28.07 -13.24
C TRP A 37 -18.06 -28.92 -14.45
N ARG A 38 -17.19 -29.83 -14.88
CA ARG A 38 -17.50 -30.80 -15.93
C ARG A 38 -18.71 -31.69 -15.59
N ASP A 39 -18.86 -32.10 -14.33
CA ASP A 39 -20.00 -32.92 -13.91
C ASP A 39 -21.32 -32.11 -14.03
N VAL A 40 -21.28 -30.81 -13.73
CA VAL A 40 -22.41 -29.88 -13.95
C VAL A 40 -22.71 -29.72 -15.44
N GLN A 41 -21.70 -29.47 -16.28
CA GLN A 41 -21.89 -29.27 -17.72
C GLN A 41 -22.37 -30.53 -18.45
N GLN A 42 -22.06 -31.72 -17.94
CA GLN A 42 -22.54 -32.98 -18.51
C GLN A 42 -24.06 -33.15 -18.34
N ILE A 43 -24.62 -32.65 -17.25
CA ILE A 43 -26.06 -32.70 -16.95
C ILE A 43 -26.78 -31.49 -17.58
N PHE A 44 -26.17 -30.31 -17.48
CA PHE A 44 -26.68 -29.05 -18.00
C PHE A 44 -25.82 -28.60 -19.18
N VAL A 45 -26.04 -29.23 -20.33
CA VAL A 45 -25.39 -28.87 -21.60
C VAL A 45 -25.72 -27.40 -21.86
N ASN A 46 -24.70 -26.52 -21.83
CA ASN A 46 -24.76 -25.05 -21.89
C ASN A 46 -24.77 -24.28 -20.54
N ALA A 47 -24.56 -24.94 -19.39
CA ALA A 47 -24.30 -24.23 -18.15
C ALA A 47 -23.05 -23.34 -18.29
N ARG A 48 -23.22 -22.04 -18.00
CA ARG A 48 -22.15 -21.01 -18.02
C ARG A 48 -21.73 -20.58 -16.62
N ALA A 49 -22.66 -20.60 -15.67
CA ALA A 49 -22.42 -20.32 -14.26
C ALA A 49 -23.41 -21.13 -13.40
N VAL A 50 -23.06 -21.33 -12.13
CA VAL A 50 -23.97 -21.81 -11.09
C VAL A 50 -24.13 -20.69 -10.08
N LEU A 51 -25.38 -20.35 -9.76
CA LEU A 51 -25.71 -19.30 -8.81
C LEU A 51 -26.19 -19.92 -7.49
N ASN A 52 -25.73 -19.38 -6.37
CA ASN A 52 -26.28 -19.64 -5.04
C ASN A 52 -26.78 -18.31 -4.46
N ASN A 53 -28.08 -18.18 -4.24
CA ASN A 53 -28.73 -16.93 -3.83
C ASN A 53 -28.39 -15.72 -4.73
N GLY A 54 -28.24 -15.95 -6.04
CA GLY A 54 -27.92 -14.91 -7.02
C GLY A 54 -26.42 -14.64 -7.21
N GLU A 55 -25.54 -15.23 -6.38
CA GLU A 55 -24.09 -15.07 -6.49
C GLU A 55 -23.45 -16.25 -7.24
N ALA A 56 -22.51 -15.96 -8.13
CA ALA A 56 -21.78 -16.98 -8.87
C ALA A 56 -20.87 -17.80 -7.95
N VAL A 57 -21.00 -19.12 -8.01
CA VAL A 57 -20.19 -20.07 -7.26
C VAL A 57 -19.07 -20.60 -8.15
N VAL A 58 -17.84 -20.61 -7.64
CA VAL A 58 -16.66 -21.12 -8.34
C VAL A 58 -16.58 -22.65 -8.20
N PHE A 59 -16.27 -23.35 -9.29
CA PHE A 59 -16.09 -24.80 -9.33
C PHE A 59 -14.68 -25.16 -9.81
N LEU A 60 -14.19 -26.32 -9.37
CA LEU A 60 -12.98 -26.95 -9.91
C LEU A 60 -13.27 -27.55 -11.29
N THR A 61 -12.37 -27.44 -12.25
CA THR A 61 -12.67 -27.79 -13.65
C THR A 61 -12.47 -29.25 -14.02
N ASP A 62 -11.52 -29.91 -13.38
CA ASP A 62 -11.06 -31.25 -13.72
C ASP A 62 -10.52 -31.99 -12.50
N ASP A 63 -10.09 -33.22 -12.75
CA ASP A 63 -9.53 -34.12 -11.73
C ASP A 63 -8.13 -33.68 -11.25
N ASP A 64 -7.55 -32.61 -11.82
CA ASP A 64 -6.26 -32.02 -11.42
C ASP A 64 -6.41 -30.86 -10.40
N PHE A 65 -7.66 -30.48 -10.06
CA PHE A 65 -8.02 -29.49 -9.05
C PHE A 65 -7.62 -28.04 -9.39
N GLU A 66 -7.61 -27.69 -10.67
CA GLU A 66 -7.40 -26.30 -11.10
C GLU A 66 -8.69 -25.45 -11.02
N TYR A 67 -8.55 -24.18 -10.64
CA TYR A 67 -9.63 -23.19 -10.66
C TYR A 67 -9.64 -22.47 -12.01
N GLN A 68 -10.76 -22.44 -12.72
CA GLN A 68 -10.91 -21.50 -13.84
C GLN A 68 -11.25 -20.10 -13.32
N TYR A 69 -10.34 -19.15 -13.57
CA TYR A 69 -10.71 -17.81 -13.99
C TYR A 69 -10.55 -17.78 -15.50
N LYS A 70 -11.64 -17.67 -16.26
CA LYS A 70 -11.59 -17.34 -17.69
C LYS A 70 -12.32 -16.03 -17.93
N ASP A 71 -11.54 -15.04 -18.33
CA ASP A 71 -12.01 -13.85 -19.04
C ASP A 71 -12.87 -14.25 -20.23
N HIS A 72 -14.06 -13.67 -20.32
CA HIS A 72 -14.95 -13.86 -21.45
C HIS A 72 -14.65 -12.82 -22.52
N THR A 73 -13.69 -13.13 -23.40
CA THR A 73 -13.63 -12.55 -24.76
C THR A 73 -13.88 -13.66 -25.77
N SER A 74 -15.12 -13.81 -26.22
CA SER A 74 -15.42 -14.44 -27.49
C SER A 74 -16.68 -13.84 -28.12
N SER A 75 -16.46 -13.30 -29.32
CA SER A 75 -17.38 -12.67 -30.24
C SER A 75 -18.57 -13.56 -30.61
N MET A 76 -19.77 -12.99 -30.66
CA MET A 76 -20.90 -13.51 -31.40
C MET A 76 -21.53 -12.35 -32.19
N ASP A 77 -21.54 -12.48 -33.52
CA ASP A 77 -22.25 -11.61 -34.44
C ASP A 77 -23.76 -11.70 -34.20
N PHE A 78 -24.44 -10.55 -34.09
CA PHE A 78 -25.89 -10.47 -34.26
C PHE A 78 -26.24 -9.46 -35.35
N VAL A 79 -27.04 -9.97 -36.27
CA VAL A 79 -27.75 -9.30 -37.35
C VAL A 79 -28.83 -8.39 -36.75
N ASP A 80 -28.96 -7.19 -37.33
CA ASP A 80 -30.04 -6.23 -37.12
C ASP A 80 -31.43 -6.88 -37.27
N ASP A 81 -32.30 -6.70 -36.27
CA ASP A 81 -33.67 -6.20 -36.49
C ASP A 81 -34.44 -5.99 -35.17
N ALA A 82 -35.20 -4.88 -35.15
CA ALA A 82 -36.36 -4.52 -34.32
C ALA A 82 -36.17 -3.69 -33.02
N GLU A 83 -36.55 -2.41 -33.15
CA GLU A 83 -36.91 -1.42 -32.13
C GLU A 83 -38.38 -1.62 -31.62
N PRO A 84 -38.95 -0.83 -30.68
CA PRO A 84 -39.16 -1.26 -29.30
C PRO A 84 -40.65 -1.30 -28.86
N ALA A 85 -40.98 -2.14 -27.89
CA ALA A 85 -42.29 -2.13 -27.22
C ALA A 85 -42.15 -2.22 -25.70
N PHE A 86 -41.94 -1.07 -25.04
CA PHE A 86 -41.97 -0.94 -23.58
C PHE A 86 -42.91 0.19 -23.17
N GLN A 87 -44.23 -0.02 -23.34
CA GLN A 87 -45.26 0.85 -22.79
C GLN A 87 -46.57 0.07 -22.50
N ARG A 88 -46.47 -1.01 -21.70
CA ARG A 88 -47.64 -1.68 -21.11
C ARG A 88 -47.23 -2.64 -19.98
N ALA A 89 -47.04 -2.10 -18.78
CA ALA A 89 -47.10 -2.85 -17.51
C ALA A 89 -47.06 -1.86 -16.32
N LEU A 90 -48.00 -0.93 -16.31
CA LEU A 90 -48.29 -0.06 -15.17
C LEU A 90 -49.80 0.10 -15.16
N ASP A 91 -50.46 -1.01 -14.83
CA ASP A 91 -51.86 -1.12 -14.41
C ASP A 91 -52.18 -2.62 -14.34
N LEU A 92 -52.13 -3.20 -13.14
CA LEU A 92 -53.00 -4.26 -12.62
C LEU A 92 -52.47 -4.77 -11.27
N SER A 93 -53.20 -4.45 -10.20
CA SER A 93 -53.39 -5.17 -8.91
C SER A 93 -52.15 -5.64 -8.14
N ILE A 94 -51.85 -5.19 -6.91
CA ILE A 94 -52.70 -5.22 -5.70
C ILE A 94 -53.64 -6.44 -5.69
N SER A 95 -53.11 -7.61 -5.31
CA SER A 95 -53.82 -8.60 -4.50
C SER A 95 -52.83 -9.65 -3.96
N GLU A 96 -53.03 -10.02 -2.69
CA GLU A 96 -52.53 -11.25 -2.02
C GLU A 96 -51.13 -11.25 -1.40
N MET A 97 -51.03 -10.63 -0.21
CA MET A 97 -50.29 -11.21 0.91
C MET A 97 -51.29 -11.52 2.04
N THR A 98 -51.46 -12.80 2.41
CA THR A 98 -51.65 -13.26 3.80
C THR A 98 -51.72 -14.80 3.89
N SER A 99 -50.71 -15.42 4.49
CA SER A 99 -50.78 -16.47 5.55
C SER A 99 -49.32 -16.67 6.03
N ALA A 100 -48.95 -16.83 7.30
CA ALA A 100 -49.60 -17.29 8.52
C ALA A 100 -48.95 -16.54 9.73
N GLU A 101 -49.74 -16.01 10.66
CA GLU A 101 -50.09 -16.55 12.00
C GLU A 101 -49.25 -15.99 13.16
N GLY A 102 -49.95 -15.41 14.14
CA GLY A 102 -49.40 -14.88 15.39
C GLY A 102 -50.23 -13.73 15.95
N ALA A 103 -51.46 -14.03 16.40
CA ALA A 103 -52.50 -13.08 16.75
C ALA A 103 -52.24 -12.24 18.02
N LEU A 104 -52.58 -10.95 17.93
CA LEU A 104 -53.15 -10.14 19.02
C LEU A 104 -54.01 -9.05 18.37
N THR A 105 -55.32 -9.28 18.30
CA THR A 105 -56.33 -8.38 17.75
C THR A 105 -56.78 -7.38 18.83
N LEU A 106 -56.63 -6.08 18.56
CA LEU A 106 -57.32 -5.00 19.27
C LEU A 106 -58.38 -4.41 18.33
N HIS A 107 -59.64 -4.43 18.74
CA HIS A 107 -60.75 -3.74 18.07
C HIS A 107 -60.71 -2.24 18.41
N PRO A 108 -60.96 -1.33 17.46
CA PRO A 108 -61.19 0.07 17.77
C PRO A 108 -62.69 0.32 17.99
N GLU A 109 -63.10 0.55 19.23
CA GLU A 109 -64.33 1.30 19.51
C GLU A 109 -63.98 2.76 19.82
N ARG A 110 -64.61 3.67 19.06
CA ARG A 110 -64.67 5.09 19.39
C ARG A 110 -65.66 5.28 20.52
N SER A 111 -65.20 5.81 21.65
CA SER A 111 -66.03 6.54 22.60
C SER A 111 -65.17 7.54 23.37
N ALA A 112 -65.78 8.68 23.69
CA ALA A 112 -65.17 9.87 24.25
C ALA A 112 -64.84 9.75 25.74
N ASN A 113 -63.87 10.59 26.13
CA ASN A 113 -63.47 10.98 27.49
C ASN A 113 -62.60 10.02 28.33
N GLU A 114 -61.64 10.68 28.99
CA GLU A 114 -60.85 10.28 30.18
C GLU A 114 -59.50 9.56 29.97
N THR A 115 -58.45 10.32 30.31
CA THR A 115 -57.21 9.97 31.04
C THR A 115 -56.62 8.57 30.82
N TYR A 116 -55.51 8.50 30.07
CA TYR A 116 -54.65 7.32 30.04
C TYR A 116 -53.60 7.38 31.17
N SER A 117 -53.73 6.46 32.13
CA SER A 117 -52.67 6.03 33.05
C SER A 117 -51.97 4.82 32.43
N LEU A 118 -50.66 4.91 32.17
CA LEU A 118 -49.83 3.78 31.76
C LEU A 118 -49.45 2.96 33.00
N THR A 119 -50.05 1.78 33.18
CA THR A 119 -49.53 0.75 34.10
C THR A 119 -48.60 -0.18 33.33
N MET A 120 -47.32 -0.13 33.66
CA MET A 120 -46.28 -1.03 33.14
C MET A 120 -46.18 -2.24 34.10
N GLU A 121 -46.54 -3.44 33.64
CA GLU A 121 -46.31 -4.68 34.39
C GLU A 121 -44.82 -5.02 34.38
N VAL A 122 -44.20 -4.99 35.56
CA VAL A 122 -42.83 -5.44 35.78
C VAL A 122 -42.84 -6.96 35.98
N VAL A 123 -42.40 -7.70 34.97
CA VAL A 123 -41.99 -9.11 35.14
C VAL A 123 -40.64 -9.11 35.85
N LYS A 124 -40.63 -9.44 37.15
CA LYS A 124 -39.38 -9.65 37.91
C LYS A 124 -39.04 -11.14 37.98
N ALA A 125 -37.85 -11.48 37.46
CA ALA A 125 -37.15 -12.72 37.75
C ALA A 125 -36.82 -12.78 39.24
N GLY A 126 -37.14 -13.91 39.87
CA GLY A 126 -36.91 -14.16 41.28
C GLY A 126 -35.43 -14.35 41.60
N GLN A 127 -34.91 -13.56 42.54
CA GLN A 127 -33.82 -13.97 43.42
C GLN A 127 -34.40 -14.10 44.83
N PHE A 128 -34.51 -15.34 45.29
CA PHE A 128 -34.86 -15.69 46.65
C PHE A 128 -33.81 -15.11 47.60
N VAL A 129 -34.23 -14.19 48.47
CA VAL A 129 -33.54 -13.93 49.73
C VAL A 129 -33.70 -15.20 50.57
N GLN A 130 -32.61 -15.86 50.93
CA GLN A 130 -32.61 -16.93 51.92
C GLN A 130 -33.08 -16.35 53.26
N THR A 131 -34.37 -16.48 53.56
CA THR A 131 -34.88 -16.33 54.92
C THR A 131 -34.42 -17.56 55.70
N THR A 132 -33.60 -17.36 56.73
CA THR A 132 -33.29 -18.38 57.74
C THR A 132 -34.57 -19.06 58.22
N PRO A 133 -34.62 -20.40 58.31
CA PRO A 133 -35.86 -21.12 58.59
C PRO A 133 -36.30 -20.87 60.03
N ILE A 134 -37.48 -20.27 60.18
CA ILE A 134 -38.24 -20.11 61.43
C ILE A 134 -38.61 -21.49 62.06
N GLY A 135 -38.31 -22.60 61.38
CA GLY A 135 -38.55 -23.97 61.85
C GLY A 135 -37.80 -24.35 63.13
N ASN A 136 -36.60 -23.81 63.39
CA ASN A 136 -35.82 -24.21 64.58
C ASN A 136 -36.36 -23.60 65.89
N THR A 137 -37.02 -22.45 65.82
CA THR A 137 -37.60 -21.77 66.99
C THR A 137 -38.86 -22.46 67.53
N MET A 138 -39.62 -23.17 66.70
CA MET A 138 -40.81 -23.91 67.14
C MET A 138 -40.46 -25.22 67.85
N ASP A 139 -39.39 -25.91 67.43
CA ASP A 139 -38.94 -27.16 68.07
C ASP A 139 -38.25 -26.90 69.42
N GLU A 140 -37.54 -25.78 69.59
CA GLU A 140 -37.02 -25.36 70.90
C GLU A 140 -38.14 -24.99 71.87
N LEU A 141 -39.20 -24.33 71.39
CA LEU A 141 -40.38 -23.98 72.18
C LEU A 141 -41.18 -25.21 72.61
N PHE A 142 -41.36 -26.19 71.74
CA PHE A 142 -42.02 -27.45 72.09
C PHE A 142 -41.23 -28.26 73.11
N ASN A 143 -39.89 -28.23 73.06
CA ASN A 143 -39.04 -28.88 74.05
C ASN A 143 -39.06 -28.15 75.40
N GLN A 144 -39.09 -26.81 75.42
CA GLN A 144 -39.26 -26.04 76.67
C GLN A 144 -40.62 -26.30 77.33
N LEU A 145 -41.72 -26.30 76.55
CA LEU A 145 -43.07 -26.60 77.05
C LEU A 145 -43.18 -28.02 77.63
N ARG A 146 -42.45 -28.98 77.04
CA ARG A 146 -42.40 -30.36 77.53
C ARG A 146 -41.63 -30.49 78.86
N ILE A 147 -40.62 -29.66 79.09
CA ILE A 147 -39.85 -29.65 80.34
C ILE A 147 -40.65 -28.96 81.47
N GLU A 148 -41.35 -27.85 81.19
CA GLU A 148 -42.15 -27.14 82.19
C GLU A 148 -43.41 -27.91 82.63
N SER A 149 -44.01 -28.70 81.73
CA SER A 149 -45.15 -29.59 82.04
C SER A 149 -44.81 -30.64 83.12
N ASN A 150 -43.55 -31.07 83.20
CA ASN A 150 -43.11 -32.05 84.21
C ASN A 150 -42.83 -31.43 85.60
N ASN A 151 -42.78 -30.11 85.72
CA ASN A 151 -42.44 -29.41 86.98
C ASN A 151 -43.66 -28.90 87.77
N GLY A 152 -44.88 -29.35 87.44
CA GLY A 152 -46.06 -29.11 88.28
C GLY A 152 -46.64 -27.70 88.23
N GLY A 153 -46.31 -26.90 87.22
CA GLY A 153 -47.00 -25.65 86.94
C GLY A 153 -48.47 -25.90 86.62
N SER A 154 -49.37 -25.13 87.24
CA SER A 154 -50.81 -25.19 86.98
C SER A 154 -51.07 -24.98 85.48
N LEU A 155 -51.83 -25.88 84.85
CA LEU A 155 -52.26 -25.82 83.44
C LEU A 155 -52.81 -24.44 83.06
N GLN A 156 -53.38 -23.73 84.03
CA GLN A 156 -53.94 -22.40 83.87
C GLN A 156 -52.87 -21.32 83.60
N GLU A 157 -51.68 -21.47 84.17
CA GLU A 157 -50.54 -20.57 83.97
C GLU A 157 -49.90 -20.76 82.58
N LEU A 158 -49.89 -22.03 82.11
CA LEU A 158 -49.47 -22.38 80.76
C LEU A 158 -50.41 -21.80 79.69
N MET A 159 -51.73 -21.89 79.91
CA MET A 159 -52.73 -21.32 79.01
C MET A 159 -52.63 -19.79 78.92
N VAL A 160 -52.36 -19.11 80.03
CA VAL A 160 -52.15 -17.65 80.05
C VAL A 160 -50.87 -17.27 79.31
N ARG A 161 -49.77 -18.00 79.49
CA ARG A 161 -48.53 -17.78 78.72
C ARG A 161 -48.72 -18.03 77.23
N MET A 162 -49.42 -19.09 76.83
CA MET A 162 -49.74 -19.36 75.43
C MET A 162 -50.60 -18.26 74.81
N ALA A 163 -51.62 -17.77 75.53
CA ALA A 163 -52.45 -16.67 75.06
C ALA A 163 -51.65 -15.37 74.91
N LEU A 164 -50.78 -15.05 75.88
CA LEU A 164 -49.90 -13.88 75.84
C LEU A 164 -48.87 -13.99 74.71
N MET A 165 -48.32 -15.19 74.49
CA MET A 165 -47.37 -15.45 73.41
C MET A 165 -48.05 -15.34 72.05
N GLN A 166 -49.25 -15.91 71.89
CA GLN A 166 -50.05 -15.76 70.68
C GLN A 166 -50.40 -14.30 70.39
N GLN A 167 -50.71 -13.51 71.43
CA GLN A 167 -50.93 -12.07 71.32
C GLN A 167 -49.66 -11.33 70.88
N ASN A 168 -48.50 -11.67 71.44
CA ASN A 168 -47.21 -11.09 71.03
C ASN A 168 -46.83 -11.44 69.59
N THR A 169 -47.08 -12.68 69.15
CA THR A 169 -46.82 -13.08 67.76
C THR A 169 -47.75 -12.36 66.78
N GLN A 170 -49.02 -12.16 67.14
CA GLN A 170 -49.95 -11.36 66.35
C GLN A 170 -49.52 -9.89 66.26
N HIS A 171 -49.02 -9.32 67.36
CA HIS A 171 -48.48 -7.95 67.37
C HIS A 171 -47.27 -7.82 66.44
N HIS A 172 -46.32 -8.76 66.51
CA HIS A 172 -45.12 -8.75 65.68
C HIS A 172 -45.42 -8.91 64.18
N LEU A 173 -46.39 -9.77 63.82
CA LEU A 173 -46.87 -9.89 62.44
C LEU A 173 -47.50 -8.59 61.92
N LEU A 174 -48.20 -7.85 62.78
CA LEU A 174 -48.78 -6.55 62.43
C LEU A 174 -47.70 -5.49 62.19
N GLU A 175 -46.69 -5.41 63.06
CA GLU A 175 -45.52 -4.52 62.90
C GLU A 175 -44.76 -4.81 61.62
N MET A 176 -44.48 -6.08 61.32
CA MET A 176 -43.77 -6.47 60.11
C MET A 176 -44.57 -6.16 58.84
N ARG A 177 -45.91 -6.31 58.88
CA ARG A 177 -46.79 -5.91 57.78
C ARG A 177 -46.76 -4.40 57.56
N GLN A 178 -46.85 -3.61 58.63
CA GLN A 178 -46.75 -2.15 58.56
C GLN A 178 -45.38 -1.71 58.02
N GLN A 179 -44.29 -2.35 58.43
CA GLN A 179 -42.95 -2.07 57.92
C GLN A 179 -42.81 -2.43 56.43
N MET A 180 -43.36 -3.57 56.00
CA MET A 180 -43.37 -3.92 54.57
C MET A 180 -44.20 -2.95 53.73
N GLU A 181 -45.35 -2.51 54.24
CA GLU A 181 -46.20 -1.54 53.56
C GLU A 181 -45.53 -0.16 53.48
N ALA A 182 -44.89 0.30 54.55
CA ALA A 182 -44.07 1.51 54.54
C ALA A 182 -42.88 1.41 53.56
N ASN A 183 -42.18 0.28 53.55
CA ASN A 183 -41.09 0.03 52.60
C ASN A 183 -41.61 -0.02 51.14
N HIS A 184 -42.80 -0.59 50.92
CA HIS A 184 -43.42 -0.67 49.60
C HIS A 184 -43.87 0.71 49.10
N GLN A 185 -44.51 1.51 49.96
CA GLN A 185 -44.86 2.90 49.64
C GLN A 185 -43.62 3.75 49.36
N GLN A 186 -42.57 3.58 50.16
CA GLN A 186 -41.28 4.25 49.92
C GLN A 186 -40.66 3.82 48.58
N MET A 187 -40.78 2.54 48.21
CA MET A 187 -40.30 2.04 46.92
C MET A 187 -41.10 2.63 45.75
N ILE A 188 -42.43 2.65 45.82
CA ILE A 188 -43.30 3.26 44.80
C ILE A 188 -42.96 4.74 44.64
N TYR A 189 -42.82 5.46 45.74
CA TYR A 189 -42.46 6.88 45.72
C TYR A 189 -41.09 7.11 45.05
N LYS A 190 -40.07 6.30 45.37
CA LYS A 190 -38.76 6.37 44.71
C LYS A 190 -38.81 6.01 43.21
N GLN A 191 -39.66 5.05 42.83
CA GLN A 191 -39.86 4.69 41.43
C GLN A 191 -40.52 5.83 40.65
N GLN A 192 -41.58 6.43 41.19
CA GLN A 192 -42.25 7.56 40.55
C GLN A 192 -41.30 8.74 40.38
N GLN A 193 -40.55 9.08 41.43
CA GLN A 193 -39.53 10.13 41.37
C GLN A 193 -38.47 9.85 40.30
N THR A 194 -38.08 8.58 40.11
CA THR A 194 -37.13 8.18 39.06
C THR A 194 -37.75 8.34 37.66
N LEU A 195 -39.02 7.98 37.48
CA LEU A 195 -39.72 8.14 36.20
C LEU A 195 -39.90 9.60 35.82
N ASP A 196 -40.29 10.45 36.78
CA ASP A 196 -40.45 11.89 36.55
C ASP A 196 -39.11 12.55 36.19
N ARG A 197 -38.02 12.12 36.86
CA ARG A 197 -36.64 12.51 36.51
C ARG A 197 -36.29 12.16 35.07
N LEU A 198 -36.59 10.94 34.64
CA LEU A 198 -36.31 10.47 33.28
C LEU A 198 -37.10 11.25 32.23
N ALA A 199 -38.38 11.56 32.50
CA ALA A 199 -39.21 12.34 31.59
C ALA A 199 -38.64 13.76 31.36
N ILE A 200 -38.18 14.41 32.43
CA ILE A 200 -37.52 15.72 32.34
C ILE A 200 -36.22 15.64 31.54
N ILE A 201 -35.36 14.66 31.84
CA ILE A 201 -34.11 14.42 31.12
C ILE A 201 -34.39 14.19 29.63
N GLN A 202 -35.35 13.33 29.31
CA GLN A 202 -35.72 12.99 27.94
C GLN A 202 -36.20 14.21 27.15
N ASN A 203 -37.07 15.04 27.73
CA ASN A 203 -37.55 16.27 27.09
C ASN A 203 -36.41 17.23 26.76
N ARG A 204 -35.39 17.33 27.62
CA ARG A 204 -34.26 18.25 27.40
C ARG A 204 -33.25 17.71 26.42
N VAL A 205 -32.96 16.42 26.51
CA VAL A 205 -32.15 15.72 25.52
C VAL A 205 -32.79 15.89 24.14
N GLN A 206 -34.11 15.73 24.05
CA GLN A 206 -34.85 15.98 22.82
C GLN A 206 -34.68 17.43 22.33
N ALA A 207 -34.71 18.43 23.22
CA ALA A 207 -34.45 19.82 22.86
C ALA A 207 -33.01 20.05 22.35
N ILE A 208 -32.00 19.51 23.03
CA ILE A 208 -30.57 19.58 22.62
C ILE A 208 -30.37 18.92 21.25
N ILE A 209 -30.98 17.76 21.04
CA ILE A 209 -30.89 17.01 19.80
C ILE A 209 -31.64 17.73 18.67
N ASN A 210 -32.80 18.34 18.95
CA ASN A 210 -33.60 19.07 17.96
C ASN A 210 -33.05 20.45 17.60
N GLN A 211 -32.04 20.98 18.28
CA GLN A 211 -31.39 22.23 17.85
C GLN A 211 -30.59 22.08 16.54
N THR A 212 -30.72 20.95 15.85
CA THR A 212 -30.05 20.59 14.59
C THR A 212 -30.47 21.37 13.36
N TYR A 213 -31.64 22.00 13.36
CA TYR A 213 -32.32 22.34 12.10
C TYR A 213 -31.83 23.63 11.43
N GLU A 214 -31.02 24.49 12.09
CA GLU A 214 -30.75 25.85 11.57
C GLU A 214 -29.26 26.17 11.30
N LEU A 215 -28.32 25.27 11.60
CA LEU A 215 -26.95 25.69 11.90
C LEU A 215 -25.89 25.11 10.94
N HIS A 216 -25.87 25.63 9.72
CA HIS A 216 -24.86 25.32 8.71
C HIS A 216 -23.45 25.88 9.07
N GLU A 217 -23.37 26.78 10.04
CA GLU A 217 -22.18 27.56 10.40
C GLU A 217 -21.21 26.90 11.41
N TYR A 218 -21.49 25.71 11.97
CA TYR A 218 -20.64 25.17 13.04
C TYR A 218 -19.43 24.35 12.56
N PRO A 219 -18.20 24.77 12.94
CA PRO A 219 -16.99 23.99 12.70
C PRO A 219 -16.67 22.97 13.80
N ILE A 220 -17.47 22.87 14.87
CA ILE A 220 -17.17 22.09 16.09
C ILE A 220 -18.33 21.12 16.41
N PRO A 221 -18.05 19.87 16.86
CA PRO A 221 -19.09 18.95 17.35
C PRO A 221 -19.82 19.50 18.59
N ARG A 222 -21.15 19.37 18.63
CA ARG A 222 -21.93 19.91 19.75
C ARG A 222 -22.11 18.94 20.90
N LEU A 223 -22.18 17.63 20.63
CA LEU A 223 -22.36 16.63 21.68
C LEU A 223 -21.01 16.29 22.33
N PHE A 224 -20.89 16.60 23.62
CA PHE A 224 -19.71 16.28 24.40
C PHE A 224 -20.03 16.03 25.87
N ILE A 225 -19.19 15.24 26.52
CA ILE A 225 -19.20 15.02 27.95
C ILE A 225 -17.86 15.39 28.56
N VAL A 226 -17.83 15.62 29.87
CA VAL A 226 -16.61 15.97 30.59
C VAL A 226 -16.38 15.01 31.74
N LEU A 227 -15.32 14.22 31.66
CA LEU A 227 -14.98 13.22 32.67
C LEU A 227 -13.74 13.66 33.48
N PRO A 228 -13.59 13.19 34.73
CA PRO A 228 -12.40 13.45 35.51
C PRO A 228 -11.23 12.68 34.89
N ARG A 229 -10.06 13.30 34.84
CA ARG A 229 -8.83 12.63 34.41
C ARG A 229 -8.45 11.59 35.46
N VAL A 230 -8.22 10.35 35.02
CA VAL A 230 -7.65 9.32 35.88
C VAL A 230 -6.25 9.76 36.29
N SER A 231 -6.13 10.29 37.51
CA SER A 231 -4.86 10.81 38.01
C SER A 231 -3.94 9.66 38.38
N THR A 232 -2.74 9.67 37.83
CA THR A 232 -1.70 8.75 38.28
C THR A 232 -1.39 9.05 39.75
N ARG A 233 -1.03 8.03 40.54
CA ARG A 233 -0.73 8.18 41.98
C ARG A 233 0.25 9.33 42.27
N ARG A 234 1.17 9.63 41.34
CA ARG A 234 2.11 10.76 41.42
C ARG A 234 1.46 12.14 41.25
N GLU A 235 0.43 12.27 40.42
CA GLU A 235 -0.26 13.54 40.17
C GLU A 235 -1.14 13.95 41.36
N LYS A 236 -1.81 12.99 42.01
CA LYS A 236 -2.58 13.24 43.24
C LYS A 236 -1.74 13.88 44.36
N ILE A 237 -0.46 13.54 44.43
CA ILE A 237 0.48 14.09 45.44
C ILE A 237 0.89 15.52 45.11
N ARG A 238 1.11 15.83 43.82
CA ARG A 238 1.62 17.15 43.40
C ARG A 238 0.54 18.23 43.32
N LYS A 239 -0.69 17.86 42.98
CA LYS A 239 -1.81 18.81 42.85
C LYS A 239 -3.09 18.19 43.41
N PRO A 240 -3.21 18.07 44.75
CA PRO A 240 -4.37 17.42 45.40
C PRO A 240 -5.72 18.10 45.09
N PHE A 241 -5.70 19.36 44.64
CA PHE A 241 -6.90 20.16 44.36
C PHE A 241 -7.10 20.51 42.88
N ALA A 242 -6.23 20.06 41.96
CA ALA A 242 -6.44 20.28 40.53
C ALA A 242 -7.23 19.10 39.97
N HIS A 243 -8.55 19.11 40.13
CA HIS A 243 -9.42 18.23 39.37
C HIS A 243 -9.21 18.56 37.89
N GLN A 244 -8.40 17.74 37.23
CA GLN A 244 -8.19 17.86 35.80
C GLN A 244 -9.35 17.15 35.13
N PHE A 245 -10.07 17.87 34.28
CA PHE A 245 -11.19 17.35 33.53
C PHE A 245 -10.82 17.25 32.06
N ARG A 246 -11.35 16.23 31.40
CA ARG A 246 -11.21 16.01 29.97
C ARG A 246 -12.57 16.02 29.29
N LEU A 247 -12.65 16.76 28.19
CA LEU A 247 -13.83 16.79 27.33
C LEU A 247 -13.71 15.69 26.27
N TYR A 248 -14.77 14.88 26.13
CA TYR A 248 -14.89 13.85 25.11
C TYR A 248 -16.10 14.14 24.23
N PHE A 249 -15.92 14.14 22.92
CA PHE A 249 -17.00 14.32 21.96
C PHE A 249 -17.74 13.01 21.70
N LEU A 250 -19.03 13.13 21.42
CA LEU A 250 -19.91 12.02 21.08
C LEU A 250 -20.22 12.02 19.59
N CYS A 251 -20.31 10.83 19.00
CA CYS A 251 -20.84 10.62 17.67
C CYS A 251 -22.35 10.87 17.64
N GLU A 252 -22.81 11.72 16.73
CA GLU A 252 -24.22 12.06 16.52
C GLU A 252 -24.94 11.10 15.57
N CYS A 253 -24.53 9.84 15.51
CA CYS A 253 -25.23 8.85 14.70
C CYS A 253 -26.56 8.44 15.36
N GLY A 254 -27.55 8.16 14.50
CA GLY A 254 -28.90 7.71 14.85
C GLY A 254 -29.57 7.10 13.62
N THR A 255 -30.86 6.78 13.71
CA THR A 255 -31.62 6.22 12.57
C THR A 255 -31.58 7.14 11.35
N HIS A 256 -31.56 8.46 11.56
CA HIS A 256 -31.42 9.49 10.52
C HIS A 256 -30.05 9.51 9.80
N THR A 257 -29.06 8.79 10.32
CA THR A 257 -27.74 8.61 9.65
C THR A 257 -27.59 7.22 9.03
N MET A 258 -28.57 6.34 9.23
CA MET A 258 -28.53 4.95 8.79
C MET A 258 -28.86 4.86 7.30
N THR A 259 -27.97 4.23 6.53
CA THR A 259 -28.31 3.77 5.18
C THR A 259 -29.01 2.41 5.26
N GLU A 260 -29.84 2.07 4.27
CA GLU A 260 -30.53 0.77 4.20
C GLU A 260 -29.57 -0.44 4.29
N SER A 261 -28.31 -0.24 3.90
CA SER A 261 -27.24 -1.24 3.91
C SER A 261 -26.36 -1.26 5.17
N SER A 262 -26.53 -0.33 6.10
CA SER A 262 -25.62 -0.19 7.24
C SER A 262 -25.80 -1.34 8.24
N LYS A 263 -24.74 -2.12 8.45
CA LYS A 263 -24.68 -3.15 9.50
C LYS A 263 -24.19 -2.58 10.85
N THR A 264 -23.68 -1.35 10.85
CA THR A 264 -23.17 -0.71 12.07
C THR A 264 -24.31 -0.19 12.92
N GLN A 265 -24.25 -0.34 14.24
CA GLN A 265 -25.26 0.18 15.14
C GLN A 265 -25.23 1.72 15.13
N HIS A 266 -26.38 2.34 14.88
CA HIS A 266 -26.51 3.80 14.79
C HIS A 266 -27.07 4.38 16.10
N GLU A 267 -26.21 4.47 17.11
CA GLU A 267 -26.55 5.01 18.43
C GLU A 267 -25.49 6.01 18.88
N ILE A 268 -25.86 7.02 19.67
CA ILE A 268 -24.92 8.03 20.17
C ILE A 268 -23.89 7.33 21.07
N HIS A 269 -22.61 7.43 20.71
CA HIS A 269 -21.50 6.79 21.42
C HIS A 269 -20.28 7.71 21.49
N LEU A 270 -19.29 7.35 22.31
CA LEU A 270 -18.07 8.12 22.46
C LEU A 270 -17.21 7.98 21.22
N ALA A 271 -16.79 9.10 20.62
CA ALA A 271 -15.87 9.03 19.49
C ALA A 271 -14.49 8.52 19.95
N LYS A 272 -13.79 7.79 19.08
CA LYS A 272 -12.48 7.18 19.38
C LYS A 272 -11.38 8.26 19.41
N HIS A 273 -11.25 8.99 20.52
CA HIS A 273 -10.20 9.99 20.74
C HIS A 273 -9.79 10.09 22.23
N GLU A 274 -8.61 10.66 22.50
CA GLU A 274 -8.01 10.68 23.85
C GLU A 274 -8.68 11.62 24.89
N GLY A 275 -9.63 12.43 24.44
CA GLY A 275 -10.21 13.54 25.22
C GLY A 275 -9.33 14.79 25.25
N TYR A 276 -9.96 15.96 25.39
CA TYR A 276 -9.30 17.26 25.41
C TYR A 276 -9.16 17.77 26.84
N ASP A 277 -7.94 18.08 27.27
CA ASP A 277 -7.72 18.70 28.59
C ASP A 277 -8.38 20.11 28.62
N LEU A 278 -9.17 20.38 29.66
CA LEU A 278 -9.77 21.70 29.89
C LEU A 278 -8.77 22.64 30.56
N ASP A 279 -8.53 23.83 29.98
CA ASP A 279 -7.61 24.81 30.56
C ASP A 279 -8.24 25.56 31.74
N LYS A 280 -9.55 25.84 31.66
CA LYS A 280 -10.30 26.61 32.67
C LYS A 280 -11.57 25.87 33.10
N PRO A 281 -11.46 24.76 33.84
CA PRO A 281 -12.60 23.92 34.18
C PRO A 281 -13.70 24.68 34.95
N THR A 282 -13.33 25.58 35.88
CA THR A 282 -14.34 26.35 36.65
C THR A 282 -15.16 27.29 35.77
N GLU A 283 -14.52 28.12 34.94
CA GLU A 283 -15.20 29.00 33.98
C GLU A 283 -16.04 28.17 32.98
N PHE A 284 -15.50 27.04 32.54
CA PHE A 284 -16.18 26.11 31.67
C PHE A 284 -17.47 25.57 32.32
N PHE A 285 -17.42 25.10 33.56
CA PHE A 285 -18.61 24.55 34.24
C PHE A 285 -19.62 25.61 34.67
N GLN A 286 -19.18 26.83 34.95
CA GLN A 286 -20.12 27.95 35.13
C GLN A 286 -20.94 28.20 33.88
N LYS A 287 -20.32 28.05 32.70
CA LYS A 287 -20.98 28.30 31.42
C LYS A 287 -21.75 27.09 30.87
N TYR A 288 -21.13 25.91 30.91
CA TYR A 288 -21.62 24.68 30.26
C TYR A 288 -22.04 23.60 31.25
N GLY A 289 -21.96 23.82 32.57
CA GLY A 289 -22.19 22.80 33.59
C GLY A 289 -23.56 22.14 33.50
N ASN A 290 -24.62 22.93 33.35
CA ASN A 290 -25.99 22.42 33.19
C ASN A 290 -26.15 21.58 31.91
N TYR A 291 -25.51 22.02 30.80
CA TYR A 291 -25.47 21.28 29.54
C TYR A 291 -24.78 19.92 29.68
N VAL A 292 -23.59 19.92 30.29
CA VAL A 292 -22.82 18.70 30.54
C VAL A 292 -23.60 17.77 31.47
N LEU A 293 -24.23 18.30 32.53
CA LEU A 293 -25.02 17.51 33.48
C LEU A 293 -26.19 16.81 32.79
N ALA A 294 -26.92 17.52 31.91
CA ALA A 294 -28.01 16.94 31.14
C ALA A 294 -27.51 15.79 30.22
N LEU A 295 -26.38 15.97 29.54
CA LEU A 295 -25.78 14.91 28.72
C LEU A 295 -25.20 13.75 29.54
N MET A 296 -24.69 14.00 30.74
CA MET A 296 -24.25 12.93 31.64
C MET A 296 -25.41 12.07 32.11
N TYR A 297 -26.55 12.68 32.46
CA TYR A 297 -27.75 11.93 32.79
C TYR A 297 -28.30 11.15 31.59
N MET A 298 -28.24 11.73 30.40
CA MET A 298 -28.62 11.06 29.16
C MET A 298 -27.83 9.75 28.96
N ILE A 299 -26.51 9.80 29.16
CA ILE A 299 -25.63 8.64 29.02
C ILE A 299 -25.81 7.65 30.19
N LYS A 300 -25.95 8.15 31.42
CA LYS A 300 -26.12 7.32 32.61
C LYS A 300 -27.37 6.44 32.50
N TYR A 301 -28.51 7.04 32.17
CA TYR A 301 -29.79 6.35 32.16
C TYR A 301 -30.19 5.76 30.81
N GLY A 302 -29.55 6.22 29.73
CA GLY A 302 -29.99 5.92 28.36
C GLY A 302 -31.28 6.66 28.00
N VAL A 303 -31.39 7.10 26.75
CA VAL A 303 -32.56 7.84 26.26
C VAL A 303 -32.87 7.41 24.84
N MET A 304 -34.14 7.16 24.55
CA MET A 304 -34.64 6.93 23.19
C MET A 304 -35.57 8.08 22.82
N THR A 305 -35.21 8.87 21.82
CA THR A 305 -36.01 10.04 21.46
C THR A 305 -35.77 10.45 19.99
N ALA A 306 -36.84 10.68 19.22
CA ALA A 306 -36.81 11.10 17.79
C ALA A 306 -35.82 10.35 16.87
N GLY A 307 -35.70 9.02 17.01
CA GLY A 307 -34.76 8.23 16.20
C GLY A 307 -33.30 8.26 16.67
N PHE A 308 -33.03 8.92 17.80
CA PHE A 308 -31.77 8.83 18.51
C PHE A 308 -31.91 7.80 19.62
N ILE A 309 -30.91 6.95 19.72
CA ILE A 309 -30.77 5.97 20.78
C ILE A 309 -29.46 6.32 21.48
N VAL A 310 -29.54 6.59 22.77
CA VAL A 310 -28.40 6.67 23.67
C VAL A 310 -28.50 5.44 24.55
N PRO A 311 -27.62 4.43 24.39
CA PRO A 311 -27.67 3.26 25.24
C PRO A 311 -27.36 3.66 26.69
N PRO A 312 -27.99 3.01 27.69
CA PRO A 312 -27.62 3.21 29.08
C PRO A 312 -26.17 2.78 29.30
N LEU A 313 -25.53 3.37 30.31
CA LEU A 313 -24.09 3.23 30.53
C LEU A 313 -23.61 1.78 30.66
N ALA A 314 -24.44 0.90 31.23
CA ALA A 314 -24.18 -0.53 31.33
C ALA A 314 -24.00 -1.24 29.96
N ASN A 315 -24.58 -0.68 28.90
CA ASN A 315 -24.51 -1.18 27.54
C ASN A 315 -23.51 -0.40 26.67
N PHE A 316 -22.83 0.60 27.23
CA PHE A 316 -21.94 1.49 26.50
C PHE A 316 -20.62 0.76 26.19
N LYS A 317 -20.55 0.11 25.03
CA LYS A 317 -19.34 -0.60 24.59
C LYS A 317 -18.31 0.39 24.05
N VAL A 318 -17.20 0.54 24.77
CA VAL A 318 -16.00 1.22 24.24
C VAL A 318 -15.18 0.17 23.48
N ASP A 319 -15.30 0.13 22.15
CA ASP A 319 -14.56 -0.81 21.31
C ASP A 319 -13.05 -0.70 21.56
N SER A 320 -12.43 -1.83 21.94
CA SER A 320 -11.16 -1.91 22.68
C SER A 320 -9.88 -1.72 21.86
N VAL A 321 -9.79 -0.70 21.00
CA VAL A 321 -8.73 -0.68 19.97
C VAL A 321 -7.48 0.09 20.37
N GLU A 322 -7.46 0.89 21.44
CA GLU A 322 -6.25 1.60 21.87
C GLU A 322 -5.96 1.49 23.37
N GLU A 323 -4.71 1.17 23.72
CA GLU A 323 -4.22 1.09 25.12
C GLU A 323 -4.54 2.37 25.92
N HIS A 324 -4.59 3.52 25.24
CA HIS A 324 -4.88 4.82 25.83
C HIS A 324 -6.31 4.95 26.36
N LEU A 325 -7.29 4.18 25.85
CA LEU A 325 -8.69 4.23 26.31
C LEU A 325 -9.04 3.13 27.32
N ASN A 326 -8.06 2.31 27.74
CA ASN A 326 -8.29 1.25 28.73
C ASN A 326 -8.86 1.77 30.05
N HIS A 327 -8.59 3.04 30.40
CA HIS A 327 -9.14 3.66 31.61
C HIS A 327 -10.65 3.95 31.52
N LEU A 328 -11.23 4.00 30.30
CA LEU A 328 -12.67 4.19 30.08
C LEU A 328 -13.47 2.89 30.09
N LYS A 329 -12.83 1.73 30.29
CA LYS A 329 -13.53 0.43 30.42
C LYS A 329 -14.57 0.43 31.55
N ASN A 330 -14.35 1.26 32.57
CA ASN A 330 -15.30 1.54 33.65
C ASN A 330 -15.64 3.02 33.67
N ILE A 331 -16.42 3.47 32.68
CA ILE A 331 -16.84 4.87 32.56
C ILE A 331 -17.86 5.27 33.63
N GLU A 332 -18.59 4.31 34.22
CA GLU A 332 -19.66 4.55 35.20
C GLU A 332 -19.21 5.34 36.44
N PRO A 333 -18.16 4.95 37.17
CA PRO A 333 -17.64 5.76 38.28
C PRO A 333 -17.24 7.18 37.86
N LEU A 334 -16.69 7.36 36.66
CA LEU A 334 -16.26 8.67 36.17
C LEU A 334 -17.45 9.59 35.84
N VAL A 335 -18.53 9.02 35.32
CA VAL A 335 -19.79 9.72 35.08
C VAL A 335 -20.44 10.11 36.41
N ASP A 336 -20.47 9.19 37.38
CA ASP A 336 -21.00 9.47 38.72
C ASP A 336 -20.19 10.56 39.45
N ASP A 337 -18.86 10.49 39.38
CA ASP A 337 -17.97 11.52 39.93
C ASP A 337 -18.23 12.90 39.28
N SER A 338 -18.45 12.92 37.96
CA SER A 338 -18.74 14.17 37.24
C SER A 338 -20.10 14.74 37.60
N ILE A 339 -21.12 13.90 37.74
CA ILE A 339 -22.46 14.29 38.19
C ILE A 339 -22.38 14.87 39.60
N GLY A 340 -21.75 14.15 40.54
CA GLY A 340 -21.60 14.62 41.91
C GLY A 340 -20.83 15.94 42.01
N PHE A 341 -19.78 16.11 41.20
CA PHE A 341 -19.04 17.37 41.12
C PHE A 341 -19.90 18.53 40.60
N LEU A 342 -20.67 18.32 39.53
CA LEU A 342 -21.54 19.34 38.94
C LEU A 342 -22.70 19.73 39.86
N GLN A 343 -23.26 18.76 40.59
CA GLN A 343 -24.29 19.02 41.59
C GLN A 343 -23.72 19.84 42.76
N GLY A 344 -22.54 19.47 43.28
CA GLY A 344 -21.88 20.23 44.35
C GLY A 344 -21.55 21.68 43.96
N LEU A 345 -21.20 21.94 42.70
CA LEU A 345 -21.00 23.32 42.21
C LEU A 345 -22.30 24.15 42.22
N SER A 346 -23.45 23.49 42.10
CA SER A 346 -24.76 24.15 42.10
C SER A 346 -25.18 24.55 43.52
N ASP A 347 -24.92 23.67 44.49
CA ASP A 347 -25.27 23.86 45.91
C ASP A 347 -24.55 25.05 46.57
N ASP A 348 -23.29 25.30 46.21
CA ASP A 348 -22.49 26.40 46.79
C ASP A 348 -22.98 27.80 46.38
N SER A 349 -23.81 27.89 45.33
CA SER A 349 -24.25 29.18 44.77
C SER A 349 -25.58 29.69 45.35
N TYR A 350 -26.42 28.83 45.92
CA TYR A 350 -27.72 29.16 46.50
C TYR A 350 -28.03 28.22 47.67
N GLY A 351 -27.87 28.71 48.91
CA GLY A 351 -27.86 27.90 50.12
C GLY A 351 -28.97 26.85 50.25
N GLY A 352 -28.54 25.59 50.38
CA GLY A 352 -29.29 24.49 50.98
C GLY A 352 -30.60 24.14 50.29
N MET A 353 -30.54 23.65 49.05
CA MET A 353 -31.69 23.06 48.35
C MET A 353 -31.71 21.54 48.57
N THR A 354 -32.91 20.97 48.72
CA THR A 354 -33.15 19.52 48.82
C THR A 354 -33.14 18.87 47.43
N GLU A 355 -32.91 17.55 47.34
CA GLU A 355 -32.87 16.76 46.07
C GLU A 355 -34.09 16.92 45.13
N GLU A 356 -35.19 17.55 45.57
CA GLU A 356 -36.36 17.87 44.74
C GLU A 356 -36.20 19.21 43.97
N GLY A 357 -35.37 20.13 44.45
CA GLY A 357 -35.13 21.45 43.81
C GLY A 357 -34.22 21.40 42.57
N ASP A 358 -33.30 20.43 42.52
CA ASP A 358 -32.32 20.28 41.43
C ASP A 358 -32.96 20.06 40.05
N LEU A 359 -34.12 19.41 40.00
CA LEU A 359 -34.80 19.09 38.74
C LEU A 359 -35.51 20.30 38.11
N MET A 360 -35.94 21.26 38.94
CA MET A 360 -36.54 22.50 38.48
C MET A 360 -35.50 23.47 37.92
N GLN A 361 -34.26 23.45 38.43
CA GLN A 361 -33.17 24.28 37.87
C GLN A 361 -32.75 23.84 36.48
N LEU A 362 -32.78 22.53 36.30
CA LEU A 362 -32.56 21.85 35.05
C LEU A 362 -33.46 22.50 33.95
N ASP A 363 -34.66 23.02 34.29
CA ASP A 363 -35.66 23.57 33.33
C ASP A 363 -35.28 24.93 32.74
N LYS A 364 -34.25 25.57 33.32
CA LYS A 364 -33.70 26.84 32.87
C LYS A 364 -32.49 26.67 31.96
N LEU A 365 -32.29 25.49 31.36
CA LEU A 365 -31.18 25.27 30.45
C LEU A 365 -31.30 26.16 29.22
N GLU A 366 -30.43 27.16 29.13
CA GLU A 366 -30.23 27.91 27.90
C GLU A 366 -29.72 26.96 26.82
N VAL A 367 -30.41 26.98 25.69
CA VAL A 367 -30.03 26.30 24.45
C VAL A 367 -28.64 26.80 24.05
N LEU A 368 -27.71 25.88 23.74
CA LEU A 368 -26.39 26.28 23.26
C LEU A 368 -26.53 27.03 21.93
N GLU A 369 -26.26 28.33 21.95
CA GLU A 369 -26.20 29.12 20.73
C GLU A 369 -24.88 28.88 19.99
N GLY A 370 -24.83 29.38 18.77
CA GLY A 370 -23.67 29.19 17.92
C GLY A 370 -22.43 29.92 18.32
N ALA A 371 -22.62 31.06 18.96
CA ALA A 371 -21.55 31.76 19.61
C ALA A 371 -20.94 30.90 20.73
N ASP A 372 -21.75 30.12 21.45
CA ASP A 372 -21.27 29.30 22.56
C ASP A 372 -20.44 28.11 22.10
N LEU A 373 -20.83 27.44 21.02
CA LEU A 373 -20.04 26.36 20.45
C LEU A 373 -18.71 26.85 19.86
N ARG A 374 -18.67 28.06 19.28
CA ARG A 374 -17.40 28.69 18.84
C ARG A 374 -16.49 29.01 20.02
N GLN A 375 -17.04 29.40 21.17
CA GLN A 375 -16.26 29.65 22.38
C GLN A 375 -15.76 28.37 23.04
N LEU A 376 -16.38 27.21 22.78
CA LEU A 376 -15.95 25.91 23.32
C LEU A 376 -14.47 25.63 23.04
N GLU A 377 -14.00 25.93 21.83
CA GLU A 377 -12.60 25.71 21.41
C GLU A 377 -11.60 26.46 22.30
N SER A 378 -11.97 27.62 22.82
CA SER A 378 -11.10 28.42 23.70
C SER A 378 -10.83 27.77 25.07
N TYR A 379 -11.65 26.79 25.47
CA TYR A 379 -11.45 26.03 26.70
C TYR A 379 -10.60 24.76 26.51
N LEU A 380 -10.36 24.34 25.26
CA LEU A 380 -9.66 23.10 24.94
C LEU A 380 -8.17 23.35 24.73
N LYS A 381 -7.31 22.51 25.32
CA LYS A 381 -5.89 22.44 24.95
C LYS A 381 -5.73 21.67 23.64
N VAL A 382 -5.97 22.34 22.51
CA VAL A 382 -5.97 21.71 21.18
C VAL A 382 -4.57 21.20 20.83
N LYS A 383 -4.46 19.88 20.56
CA LYS A 383 -3.25 19.21 20.07
C LYS A 383 -3.37 18.66 18.65
N ASP A 384 -4.52 18.81 18.01
CA ASP A 384 -4.75 18.22 16.70
C ASP A 384 -4.18 19.08 15.57
N GLU A 385 -3.07 18.65 14.99
CA GLU A 385 -2.43 19.30 13.83
C GLU A 385 -3.39 19.50 12.64
N TYR A 386 -4.45 18.66 12.54
CA TYR A 386 -5.38 18.63 11.41
C TYR A 386 -6.76 19.22 11.70
N ARG A 387 -7.00 19.80 12.88
CA ARG A 387 -8.30 20.38 13.29
C ARG A 387 -9.52 19.41 13.17
N VAL A 388 -9.30 18.10 13.25
CA VAL A 388 -10.38 17.12 13.27
C VAL A 388 -10.78 16.85 14.72
N LEU A 389 -11.65 17.69 15.26
CA LEU A 389 -12.05 17.60 16.66
C LEU A 389 -12.76 16.27 16.96
N GLY A 390 -12.21 15.51 17.91
CA GLY A 390 -12.74 14.28 18.43
C GLY A 390 -12.69 13.09 17.48
N ASN A 391 -11.90 13.15 16.40
CA ASN A 391 -12.00 12.20 15.28
C ASN A 391 -13.43 12.09 14.71
N LEU A 392 -14.20 13.18 14.80
CA LEU A 392 -15.54 13.30 14.22
C LEU A 392 -15.49 13.98 12.85
N TYR A 393 -16.39 13.55 11.99
CA TYR A 393 -16.52 13.98 10.61
C TYR A 393 -17.88 14.62 10.40
N ARG A 394 -17.84 15.85 9.87
CA ARG A 394 -19.04 16.59 9.50
C ARG A 394 -19.68 15.95 8.27
N ILE A 395 -20.92 15.51 8.41
CA ILE A 395 -21.79 15.05 7.32
C ILE A 395 -23.01 15.96 7.20
N VAL A 396 -23.64 15.92 6.04
CA VAL A 396 -24.94 16.55 5.79
C VAL A 396 -25.91 15.43 5.46
N THR A 397 -26.99 15.29 6.23
CA THR A 397 -28.03 14.26 5.99
C THR A 397 -28.86 14.63 4.77
N PRO A 398 -29.64 13.69 4.18
CA PRO A 398 -30.52 13.99 3.05
C PRO A 398 -31.51 15.13 3.30
N GLU A 399 -31.90 15.34 4.55
CA GLU A 399 -32.79 16.42 5.00
C GLU A 399 -32.07 17.78 5.14
N GLY A 400 -30.76 17.84 4.87
CA GLY A 400 -29.95 19.05 4.96
C GLY A 400 -29.35 19.32 6.34
N HIS A 401 -29.48 18.40 7.30
CA HIS A 401 -28.96 18.60 8.66
C HIS A 401 -27.48 18.30 8.74
N VAL A 402 -26.74 19.18 9.42
CA VAL A 402 -25.33 18.95 9.71
C VAL A 402 -25.19 18.06 10.95
N LYS A 403 -24.44 16.97 10.83
CA LYS A 403 -24.14 16.02 11.92
C LYS A 403 -22.65 15.74 12.02
N TRP A 404 -22.20 15.41 13.22
CA TRP A 404 -20.81 14.99 13.48
C TRP A 404 -20.77 13.50 13.80
N VAL A 405 -20.26 12.68 12.89
CA VAL A 405 -20.22 11.22 13.06
C VAL A 405 -18.79 10.72 13.18
N CYS A 406 -18.57 9.61 13.88
CA CYS A 406 -17.25 9.02 14.01
C CYS A 406 -16.76 8.49 12.65
N ILE A 407 -15.45 8.21 12.57
CA ILE A 407 -14.84 7.68 11.35
C ILE A 407 -15.51 6.40 10.84
N ASP A 408 -15.99 5.55 11.74
CA ASP A 408 -16.62 4.28 11.38
C ASP A 408 -17.94 4.53 10.67
N HIS A 409 -18.85 5.32 11.26
CA HIS A 409 -20.11 5.71 10.60
C HIS A 409 -19.90 6.56 9.36
N TYR A 410 -18.90 7.44 9.34
CA TYR A 410 -18.57 8.21 8.13
C TYR A 410 -18.20 7.29 6.97
N ARG A 411 -17.38 6.26 7.23
CA ARG A 411 -16.95 5.28 6.24
C ARG A 411 -18.11 4.40 5.77
N THR A 412 -18.87 3.83 6.70
CA THR A 412 -19.98 2.91 6.38
C THR A 412 -21.08 3.60 5.59
N ASN A 413 -21.49 4.82 5.98
CA ASN A 413 -22.69 5.42 5.37
C ASN A 413 -22.37 6.24 4.13
N TYR A 414 -21.36 7.09 4.21
CA TYR A 414 -21.11 8.10 3.18
C TYR A 414 -20.08 7.64 2.16
N ARG A 415 -18.99 7.04 2.63
CA ARG A 415 -17.93 6.58 1.73
C ARG A 415 -18.39 5.36 0.94
N GLU A 416 -19.00 4.37 1.58
CA GLU A 416 -19.39 3.13 0.89
C GLU A 416 -20.48 3.35 -0.15
N SER A 417 -21.55 4.09 0.15
CA SER A 417 -22.63 4.34 -0.82
C SER A 417 -22.19 5.21 -2.00
N ALA A 418 -21.41 6.27 -1.76
CA ALA A 418 -20.92 7.14 -2.82
C ALA A 418 -19.82 6.46 -3.65
N LEU A 419 -18.93 5.69 -3.02
CA LEU A 419 -17.96 4.87 -3.75
C LEU A 419 -18.64 3.74 -4.51
N LEU A 420 -19.72 3.14 -3.99
CA LEU A 420 -20.48 2.11 -4.71
C LEU A 420 -21.08 2.69 -5.99
N LYS A 421 -21.74 3.85 -5.92
CA LYS A 421 -22.26 4.56 -7.11
C LYS A 421 -21.15 4.91 -8.10
N LEU A 422 -19.99 5.35 -7.61
CA LEU A 422 -18.84 5.60 -8.47
C LEU A 422 -18.33 4.30 -9.10
N ARG A 423 -18.22 3.22 -8.33
CA ARG A 423 -17.77 1.90 -8.80
C ARG A 423 -18.71 1.37 -9.87
N GLU A 424 -20.02 1.45 -9.67
CA GLU A 424 -21.03 1.11 -10.68
C GLU A 424 -20.86 1.95 -11.94
N ALA A 425 -20.66 3.28 -11.82
CA ALA A 425 -20.42 4.15 -12.97
C ALA A 425 -19.09 3.84 -13.69
N VAL A 426 -18.04 3.45 -12.96
CA VAL A 426 -16.76 3.02 -13.54
C VAL A 426 -16.94 1.70 -14.30
N LEU A 427 -17.59 0.70 -13.68
CA LEU A 427 -17.85 -0.61 -14.29
C LEU A 427 -18.74 -0.51 -15.53
N ALA A 428 -19.79 0.33 -15.48
CA ALA A 428 -20.67 0.58 -16.62
C ALA A 428 -19.94 1.18 -17.83
N ASN A 429 -18.76 1.76 -17.62
CA ASN A 429 -17.91 2.34 -18.66
C ASN A 429 -16.60 1.54 -18.87
N GLN A 430 -16.58 0.26 -18.45
CA GLN A 430 -15.42 -0.64 -18.59
C GLN A 430 -14.13 -0.04 -18.01
N GLY A 431 -14.26 0.80 -16.97
CA GLY A 431 -13.13 1.43 -16.30
C GLY A 431 -12.52 0.55 -15.20
N TYR A 432 -11.44 1.05 -14.63
CA TYR A 432 -10.68 0.44 -13.54
C TYR A 432 -10.64 1.38 -12.33
N MET A 433 -10.75 0.82 -11.12
CA MET A 433 -10.70 1.57 -9.87
C MET A 433 -9.89 0.81 -8.82
N GLU A 434 -8.83 1.44 -8.30
CA GLU A 434 -8.01 0.93 -7.19
C GLU A 434 -8.29 1.77 -5.94
N GLU A 435 -9.15 1.27 -5.07
CA GLU A 435 -9.66 2.00 -3.91
C GLU A 435 -8.59 2.29 -2.86
N LYS A 436 -7.55 1.46 -2.77
CA LYS A 436 -6.48 1.61 -1.77
C LYS A 436 -5.66 2.87 -2.00
N ILE A 437 -5.41 3.20 -3.26
CA ILE A 437 -4.64 4.39 -3.65
C ILE A 437 -5.55 5.53 -4.16
N GLY A 438 -6.85 5.28 -4.27
CA GLY A 438 -7.83 6.24 -4.75
C GLY A 438 -7.59 6.60 -6.23
N GLU A 439 -7.30 5.62 -7.06
CA GLU A 439 -7.08 5.79 -8.50
C GLU A 439 -8.27 5.29 -9.31
N VAL A 440 -8.71 6.09 -10.28
CA VAL A 440 -9.77 5.75 -11.22
C VAL A 440 -9.29 6.00 -12.64
N ARG A 441 -9.47 5.01 -13.52
CA ARG A 441 -9.24 5.13 -14.97
C ARG A 441 -10.51 4.75 -15.70
N VAL A 442 -11.05 5.63 -16.52
CA VAL A 442 -12.32 5.39 -17.21
C VAL A 442 -12.33 6.06 -18.57
N GLY A 443 -12.89 5.38 -19.57
CA GLY A 443 -13.15 5.94 -20.89
C GLY A 443 -14.65 6.11 -21.12
N PHE A 444 -15.06 7.15 -21.85
CA PHE A 444 -16.46 7.28 -22.27
C PHE A 444 -16.55 7.49 -23.76
N SER A 445 -17.57 6.87 -24.36
CA SER A 445 -17.93 7.02 -25.78
C SER A 445 -18.90 8.17 -26.03
N SER A 446 -19.49 8.76 -24.98
CA SER A 446 -20.46 9.85 -25.12
C SER A 446 -20.49 10.81 -23.93
N SER A 447 -20.96 12.04 -24.20
CA SER A 447 -21.18 13.09 -23.18
C SER A 447 -22.17 12.66 -22.09
N ALA A 448 -23.19 11.86 -22.42
CA ALA A 448 -24.21 11.43 -21.46
C ALA A 448 -23.62 10.52 -20.37
N LEU A 449 -22.82 9.52 -20.78
CA LEU A 449 -22.15 8.60 -19.86
C LEU A 449 -21.14 9.33 -18.97
N ALA A 450 -20.37 10.26 -19.55
CA ALA A 450 -19.44 11.08 -18.81
C ALA A 450 -20.13 11.95 -17.74
N LYS A 451 -21.30 12.53 -18.06
CA LYS A 451 -22.10 13.32 -17.11
C LYS A 451 -22.65 12.46 -15.96
N GLN A 452 -23.09 11.23 -16.25
CA GLN A 452 -23.49 10.28 -15.21
C GLN A 452 -22.32 9.99 -14.26
N PHE A 453 -21.13 9.72 -14.82
CA PHE A 453 -19.91 9.52 -14.04
C PHE A 453 -19.53 10.76 -13.22
N TYR A 454 -19.57 11.97 -13.80
CA TYR A 454 -19.27 13.20 -13.08
C TYR A 454 -20.20 13.41 -11.87
N SER A 455 -21.48 13.07 -12.01
CA SER A 455 -22.43 13.12 -10.90
C SER A 455 -22.06 12.14 -9.77
N ALA A 456 -21.60 10.94 -10.10
CA ALA A 456 -21.13 9.97 -9.10
C ALA A 456 -19.81 10.41 -8.44
N LEU A 457 -18.89 10.97 -9.24
CA LEU A 457 -17.58 11.45 -8.79
C LEU A 457 -17.70 12.56 -7.74
N VAL A 458 -18.65 13.49 -7.89
CA VAL A 458 -18.88 14.57 -6.91
C VAL A 458 -19.19 14.04 -5.51
N GLY A 459 -19.88 12.89 -5.40
CA GLY A 459 -20.19 12.26 -4.12
C GLY A 459 -19.02 11.43 -3.56
N ALA A 460 -18.21 10.85 -4.45
CA ALA A 460 -17.12 9.96 -4.07
C ALA A 460 -15.88 10.75 -3.60
N ARG A 461 -15.77 10.93 -2.29
CA ARG A 461 -14.57 11.49 -1.66
C ARG A 461 -13.46 10.43 -1.56
N GLY A 462 -12.22 10.86 -1.70
CA GLY A 462 -11.03 10.02 -1.51
C GLY A 462 -10.39 9.50 -2.79
N ILE A 463 -10.92 9.87 -3.96
CA ILE A 463 -10.22 9.71 -5.23
C ILE A 463 -9.14 10.78 -5.32
N GLN A 464 -7.89 10.37 -5.51
CA GLN A 464 -6.74 11.26 -5.62
C GLN A 464 -6.25 11.36 -7.06
N LYS A 465 -6.28 10.23 -7.80
CA LYS A 465 -5.81 10.11 -9.17
C LYS A 465 -6.96 9.77 -10.11
N LEU A 466 -7.11 10.54 -11.18
CA LEU A 466 -8.17 10.36 -12.15
C LEU A 466 -7.62 10.42 -13.57
N THR A 467 -7.84 9.35 -14.33
CA THR A 467 -7.52 9.27 -15.76
C THR A 467 -8.80 9.12 -16.57
N LEU A 468 -9.07 10.10 -17.43
CA LEU A 468 -10.26 10.14 -18.28
C LEU A 468 -9.86 9.97 -19.75
N ASN A 469 -10.51 9.06 -20.46
CA ASN A 469 -10.41 8.95 -21.91
C ASN A 469 -11.71 9.41 -22.57
N LEU A 470 -11.66 10.53 -23.30
CA LEU A 470 -12.84 11.15 -23.90
C LEU A 470 -12.90 10.79 -25.38
N ALA A 471 -13.64 9.74 -25.72
CA ALA A 471 -13.79 9.24 -27.09
C ALA A 471 -14.97 9.92 -27.84
N TRP A 472 -15.15 11.23 -27.64
CA TRP A 472 -16.07 12.07 -28.41
C TRP A 472 -15.56 13.51 -28.45
N ASP A 473 -16.09 14.33 -29.36
CA ASP A 473 -15.70 15.74 -29.49
C ASP A 473 -16.31 16.61 -28.37
N ALA A 474 -15.68 16.59 -27.18
CA ALA A 474 -16.20 17.20 -25.97
C ALA A 474 -16.30 18.74 -26.04
N THR A 475 -17.49 19.29 -25.80
CA THR A 475 -17.74 20.74 -25.90
C THR A 475 -17.17 21.51 -24.70
N MET A 476 -17.15 22.84 -24.79
CA MET A 476 -16.79 23.70 -23.64
C MET A 476 -17.68 23.45 -22.41
N ASP A 477 -18.97 23.11 -22.61
CA ASP A 477 -19.88 22.79 -21.50
C ASP A 477 -19.53 21.45 -20.83
N ASP A 478 -19.11 20.46 -21.62
CA ASP A 478 -18.65 19.17 -21.08
C ASP A 478 -17.38 19.36 -20.22
N PHE A 479 -16.41 20.15 -20.69
CA PHE A 479 -15.22 20.46 -19.90
C PHE A 479 -15.52 21.30 -18.66
N ARG A 480 -16.55 22.17 -18.69
CA ARG A 480 -17.00 22.91 -17.51
C ARG A 480 -17.54 21.96 -16.45
N LYS A 481 -18.44 21.04 -16.83
CA LYS A 481 -19.00 20.02 -15.92
C LYS A 481 -17.93 19.09 -15.37
N MET A 482 -17.00 18.65 -16.22
CA MET A 482 -15.83 17.88 -15.78
C MET A 482 -15.01 18.67 -14.76
N ALA A 483 -14.69 19.94 -15.03
CA ALA A 483 -13.88 20.76 -14.14
C ALA A 483 -14.57 21.01 -12.78
N GLU A 484 -15.88 21.24 -12.77
CA GLU A 484 -16.69 21.36 -11.55
C GLU A 484 -16.67 20.05 -10.74
N ALA A 485 -16.82 18.90 -11.40
CA ALA A 485 -16.78 17.60 -10.74
C ALA A 485 -15.40 17.27 -10.15
N VAL A 486 -14.33 17.45 -10.93
CA VAL A 486 -12.93 17.28 -10.47
C VAL A 486 -12.60 18.18 -9.28
N THR A 487 -13.05 19.44 -9.34
CA THR A 487 -12.88 20.41 -8.26
C THR A 487 -13.57 19.95 -6.97
N SER A 488 -14.80 19.47 -7.09
CA SER A 488 -15.64 19.05 -5.96
C SER A 488 -15.14 17.74 -5.34
N ALA A 489 -14.62 16.82 -6.16
CA ALA A 489 -14.10 15.52 -5.71
C ALA A 489 -12.69 15.60 -5.07
N ASN A 490 -12.07 16.79 -5.06
CA ASN A 490 -10.73 17.02 -4.50
C ASN A 490 -9.61 16.24 -5.20
N ILE A 491 -9.70 16.07 -6.52
CA ILE A 491 -8.66 15.38 -7.30
C ILE A 491 -7.33 16.13 -7.20
N VAL A 492 -6.24 15.37 -7.07
CA VAL A 492 -4.86 15.89 -6.97
C VAL A 492 -4.08 15.64 -8.25
N ASP A 493 -4.31 14.51 -8.90
CA ASP A 493 -3.66 14.07 -10.14
C ASP A 493 -4.72 13.80 -11.20
N LEU A 494 -4.69 14.58 -12.29
CA LEU A 494 -5.65 14.50 -13.37
C LEU A 494 -4.93 14.25 -14.69
N THR A 495 -5.29 13.14 -15.34
CA THR A 495 -4.94 12.85 -16.73
C THR A 495 -6.20 12.87 -17.59
N VAL A 496 -6.19 13.63 -18.69
CA VAL A 496 -7.29 13.64 -19.67
C VAL A 496 -6.72 13.32 -21.03
N ASN A 497 -7.35 12.39 -21.74
CA ASN A 497 -7.02 12.03 -23.12
C ASN A 497 -8.14 12.47 -24.07
N GLY A 498 -7.76 13.24 -25.09
CA GLY A 498 -8.62 13.89 -26.07
C GLY A 498 -8.46 13.40 -27.50
N LEU A 499 -8.20 12.10 -27.69
CA LEU A 499 -7.84 11.50 -28.99
C LEU A 499 -8.75 11.89 -30.17
N LEU A 500 -10.06 12.08 -29.91
CA LEU A 500 -11.09 12.35 -30.93
C LEU A 500 -11.54 13.83 -30.99
N PHE A 501 -10.74 14.78 -30.50
CA PHE A 501 -11.07 16.20 -30.63
C PHE A 501 -10.71 16.72 -32.02
N GLU A 502 -11.72 16.76 -32.90
CA GLU A 502 -11.58 17.30 -34.26
C GLU A 502 -11.99 18.78 -34.37
N GLY A 503 -12.57 19.33 -33.29
CA GLY A 503 -13.02 20.72 -33.27
C GLY A 503 -14.50 20.83 -33.64
N SER A 504 -15.35 21.03 -32.64
CA SER A 504 -16.80 21.11 -32.84
C SER A 504 -17.16 22.34 -33.67
N VAL A 505 -18.15 22.22 -34.55
CA VAL A 505 -18.73 23.39 -35.24
C VAL A 505 -19.21 24.45 -34.23
N LEU A 506 -19.61 24.03 -33.03
CA LEU A 506 -20.01 24.92 -31.93
C LEU A 506 -18.86 25.75 -31.36
N ASP A 507 -17.60 25.40 -31.62
CA ASP A 507 -16.45 26.13 -31.11
C ASP A 507 -16.29 27.52 -31.74
N VAL A 508 -16.87 27.74 -32.92
CA VAL A 508 -16.99 29.08 -33.54
C VAL A 508 -17.74 30.02 -32.60
N VAL A 509 -18.80 29.52 -31.96
CA VAL A 509 -19.59 30.28 -30.97
C VAL A 509 -18.77 30.57 -29.71
N ASN A 510 -17.91 29.63 -29.32
CA ASN A 510 -17.05 29.76 -28.14
C ASN A 510 -15.82 30.67 -28.37
N ARG A 511 -15.66 31.25 -29.57
CA ARG A 511 -14.55 32.17 -29.91
C ARG A 511 -13.17 31.62 -29.55
N GLY A 512 -12.95 30.31 -29.77
CA GLY A 512 -11.68 29.65 -29.45
C GLY A 512 -11.37 29.62 -27.95
N ARG A 513 -12.38 29.41 -27.09
CA ARG A 513 -12.21 29.30 -25.63
C ARG A 513 -12.58 27.92 -25.08
N ARG A 514 -12.50 26.90 -25.94
CA ARG A 514 -12.99 25.54 -25.64
C ARG A 514 -12.32 24.97 -24.39
N TYR A 515 -11.00 25.14 -24.26
CA TYR A 515 -10.22 24.53 -23.19
C TYR A 515 -10.00 25.44 -21.97
N ASP A 516 -10.61 26.63 -21.95
CA ASP A 516 -10.55 27.55 -20.80
C ASP A 516 -10.95 26.87 -19.47
N PRO A 517 -12.01 26.02 -19.39
CA PRO A 517 -12.37 25.35 -18.14
C PRO A 517 -11.26 24.43 -17.61
N ILE A 518 -10.51 23.75 -18.48
CA ILE A 518 -9.40 22.88 -18.08
C ILE A 518 -8.24 23.72 -17.55
N MET A 519 -7.92 24.84 -18.20
CA MET A 519 -6.84 25.71 -17.69
C MET A 519 -7.15 26.29 -16.32
N ARG A 520 -8.43 26.59 -16.03
CA ARG A 520 -8.85 27.03 -14.71
C ARG A 520 -8.70 25.96 -13.63
N LEU A 521 -8.67 24.66 -13.98
CA LEU A 521 -8.37 23.59 -13.01
C LEU A 521 -6.96 23.71 -12.43
N MET A 522 -6.00 24.24 -13.18
CA MET A 522 -4.64 24.46 -12.67
C MET A 522 -4.66 25.41 -11.45
N ALA A 523 -5.54 26.41 -11.47
CA ALA A 523 -5.68 27.39 -10.39
C ALA A 523 -6.59 26.94 -9.23
N ASN A 524 -7.18 25.74 -9.31
CA ASN A 524 -7.99 25.18 -8.22
C ASN A 524 -7.23 25.12 -6.88
N GLY A 525 -5.90 25.01 -6.96
CA GLY A 525 -5.05 24.91 -5.78
C GLY A 525 -5.11 23.54 -5.09
N ARG A 526 -5.70 22.52 -5.74
CA ARG A 526 -5.61 21.12 -5.32
C ARG A 526 -4.90 20.24 -6.34
N ILE A 527 -5.10 20.51 -7.63
CA ILE A 527 -4.39 19.81 -8.71
C ILE A 527 -2.89 20.10 -8.59
N GLN A 528 -2.12 19.03 -8.40
CA GLN A 528 -0.66 19.04 -8.36
C GLN A 528 -0.07 18.44 -9.63
N THR A 529 -0.77 17.49 -10.24
CA THR A 529 -0.40 16.87 -11.51
C THR A 529 -1.52 17.05 -12.52
N LEU A 530 -1.19 17.63 -13.67
CA LEU A 530 -2.11 17.74 -14.81
C LEU A 530 -1.43 17.20 -16.07
N GLN A 531 -2.04 16.20 -16.68
CA GLN A 531 -1.60 15.64 -17.95
C GLN A 531 -2.72 15.73 -19.00
N LEU A 532 -2.43 16.38 -20.12
CA LEU A 532 -3.33 16.54 -21.26
C LEU A 532 -2.75 15.82 -22.48
N VAL A 533 -3.42 14.75 -22.91
CA VAL A 533 -2.97 13.86 -23.96
C VAL A 533 -3.82 14.04 -25.21
N MET A 534 -3.18 14.24 -26.37
CA MET A 534 -3.84 14.35 -27.68
C MET A 534 -4.87 15.49 -27.82
N PHE A 535 -4.73 16.61 -27.10
CA PHE A 535 -5.58 17.79 -27.34
C PHE A 535 -5.10 18.54 -28.59
N LYS A 536 -5.53 18.08 -29.76
CA LYS A 536 -5.31 18.81 -31.01
C LYS A 536 -5.77 20.25 -30.82
N ASP A 537 -5.03 21.20 -31.39
CA ASP A 537 -5.35 22.62 -31.39
C ASP A 537 -5.47 23.33 -30.03
N LEU A 538 -5.06 22.68 -28.92
CA LEU A 538 -5.07 23.23 -27.54
C LEU A 538 -4.66 24.70 -27.50
N PHE A 539 -3.45 24.99 -28.01
CA PHE A 539 -2.89 26.33 -27.94
C PHE A 539 -3.61 27.36 -28.83
N SER A 540 -4.37 26.96 -29.83
CA SER A 540 -5.15 27.88 -30.66
C SER A 540 -6.51 28.23 -30.04
N ARG A 541 -7.01 27.39 -29.12
CA ARG A 541 -8.33 27.54 -28.49
C ARG A 541 -8.26 27.86 -26.99
N LEU A 542 -7.23 28.60 -26.58
CA LEU A 542 -7.08 29.17 -25.25
C LEU A 542 -7.24 30.68 -25.26
N SER A 543 -8.09 31.18 -24.35
CA SER A 543 -8.23 32.62 -24.14
C SER A 543 -7.17 33.15 -23.18
N HIS A 544 -6.82 34.44 -23.33
CA HIS A 544 -5.93 35.12 -22.37
C HIS A 544 -6.47 35.10 -20.94
N LYS A 545 -7.79 35.04 -20.75
CA LYS A 545 -8.44 35.05 -19.43
C LYS A 545 -8.49 33.66 -18.79
N ALA A 546 -8.05 32.62 -19.49
CA ALA A 546 -8.02 31.26 -18.98
C ALA A 546 -6.94 31.08 -17.90
N PHE A 547 -5.87 31.87 -17.99
CA PHE A 547 -4.68 31.73 -17.17
C PHE A 547 -4.86 32.48 -15.85
N THR A 548 -4.78 31.72 -14.77
CA THR A 548 -4.83 32.20 -13.39
C THR A 548 -3.67 31.55 -12.64
N SER A 549 -3.13 32.22 -11.63
CA SER A 549 -1.96 31.72 -10.91
C SER A 549 -2.25 30.33 -10.31
N ALA A 550 -1.41 29.36 -10.63
CA ALA A 550 -1.48 27.96 -10.22
C ALA A 550 -0.24 27.56 -9.42
N PRO A 551 0.02 28.19 -8.25
CA PRO A 551 1.28 28.01 -7.52
C PRO A 551 1.43 26.61 -6.91
N LYS A 552 0.39 25.77 -6.92
CA LYS A 552 0.42 24.42 -6.35
C LYS A 552 0.65 23.32 -7.39
N LEU A 553 0.58 23.64 -8.68
CA LEU A 553 0.87 22.69 -9.75
C LEU A 553 2.37 22.37 -9.76
N ARG A 554 2.71 21.08 -9.73
CA ARG A 554 4.08 20.55 -9.68
C ARG A 554 4.45 19.78 -10.93
N VAL A 555 3.50 19.09 -11.54
CA VAL A 555 3.71 18.30 -12.76
C VAL A 555 2.72 18.78 -13.80
N LEU A 556 3.21 19.17 -14.97
CA LEU A 556 2.40 19.58 -16.11
C LEU A 556 2.89 18.90 -17.37
N LYS A 557 2.08 18.00 -17.94
CA LYS A 557 2.41 17.26 -19.15
C LYS A 557 1.42 17.58 -20.27
N LEU A 558 1.88 18.29 -21.30
CA LEU A 558 1.11 18.71 -22.46
C LEU A 558 1.49 17.84 -23.67
N HIS A 559 0.96 16.62 -23.72
CA HIS A 559 1.22 15.66 -24.80
C HIS A 559 0.31 15.91 -26.01
N SER A 560 0.18 17.19 -26.36
CA SER A 560 -0.68 17.68 -27.42
C SER A 560 0.20 18.19 -28.55
N PRO A 561 0.03 17.70 -29.79
CA PRO A 561 0.92 18.07 -30.87
C PRO A 561 0.90 19.58 -31.13
N ILE A 562 2.06 20.22 -31.00
CA ILE A 562 2.25 21.61 -31.37
C ILE A 562 2.57 21.71 -32.86
N ASP A 563 1.68 22.39 -33.60
CA ASP A 563 1.93 22.82 -34.98
C ASP A 563 2.83 24.06 -34.96
N GLY A 564 4.05 23.93 -35.49
CA GLY A 564 5.04 24.99 -35.56
C GLY A 564 4.67 26.14 -36.49
N SER A 565 3.69 25.98 -37.37
CA SER A 565 3.29 27.00 -38.35
C SER A 565 2.63 28.23 -37.71
N ALA A 566 2.03 28.09 -36.52
CA ALA A 566 1.27 29.14 -35.85
C ALA A 566 1.99 29.73 -34.64
N ASN A 567 2.37 31.01 -34.66
CA ASN A 567 3.04 31.68 -33.52
C ASN A 567 2.19 31.76 -32.22
N SER A 568 0.91 31.39 -32.25
CA SER A 568 0.02 31.43 -31.09
C SER A 568 0.43 30.47 -29.98
N TRP A 569 1.03 29.31 -30.33
CA TRP A 569 1.48 28.34 -29.34
C TRP A 569 2.55 28.91 -28.42
N LYS A 570 3.52 29.65 -28.96
CA LYS A 570 4.61 30.25 -28.17
C LYS A 570 4.05 31.19 -27.11
N THR A 571 3.11 32.04 -27.52
CA THR A 571 2.51 33.03 -26.63
C THR A 571 1.65 32.37 -25.54
N ASN A 572 0.91 31.31 -25.88
CA ASN A 572 0.08 30.61 -24.89
C ASN A 572 0.90 29.67 -23.99
N LEU A 573 1.94 29.03 -24.50
CA LEU A 573 2.90 28.28 -23.69
C LEU A 573 3.55 29.21 -22.67
N GLN A 574 4.07 30.37 -23.09
CA GLN A 574 4.66 31.35 -22.18
C GLN A 574 3.70 31.73 -21.04
N ARG A 575 2.40 31.96 -21.34
CA ARG A 575 1.39 32.27 -20.32
C ARG A 575 1.12 31.12 -19.36
N ILE A 576 1.11 29.89 -19.87
CA ILE A 576 0.98 28.69 -19.02
C ILE A 576 2.15 28.63 -18.04
N LEU A 577 3.39 28.79 -18.53
CA LEU A 577 4.59 28.73 -17.71
C LEU A 577 4.62 29.86 -16.66
N GLU A 578 4.29 31.08 -17.06
CA GLU A 578 4.21 32.24 -16.15
C GLU A 578 3.13 32.08 -15.07
N SER A 579 2.08 31.31 -15.34
CA SER A 579 1.02 31.01 -14.37
C SER A 579 1.39 29.90 -13.39
N CYS A 580 2.40 29.09 -13.71
CA CYS A 580 2.77 27.89 -12.97
C CYS A 580 4.24 27.93 -12.52
N PRO A 581 4.64 28.88 -11.65
CA PRO A 581 6.05 29.12 -11.32
C PRO A 581 6.73 27.97 -10.55
N ASN A 582 5.94 27.01 -10.07
CA ASN A 582 6.30 25.99 -9.10
C ASN A 582 6.40 24.58 -9.72
N ILE A 583 6.37 24.50 -11.06
CA ILE A 583 6.50 23.25 -11.82
C ILE A 583 7.90 22.65 -11.58
N ARG A 584 7.91 21.37 -11.23
CA ARG A 584 9.12 20.53 -11.09
C ARG A 584 9.28 19.56 -12.25
N GLU A 585 8.19 19.15 -12.87
CA GLU A 585 8.20 18.26 -14.03
C GLU A 585 7.33 18.84 -15.14
N PHE A 586 7.94 19.08 -16.30
CA PHE A 586 7.26 19.63 -17.46
C PHE A 586 7.39 18.68 -18.65
N GLY A 587 6.27 18.33 -19.27
CA GLY A 587 6.22 17.50 -20.48
C GLY A 587 5.59 18.25 -21.64
N LEU A 588 6.13 18.14 -22.86
CA LEU A 588 5.60 18.78 -24.05
C LEU A 588 5.73 17.89 -25.28
N ARG A 589 4.72 17.85 -26.16
CA ARG A 589 4.80 17.15 -27.45
C ARG A 589 4.88 18.12 -28.63
N LEU A 590 5.94 18.01 -29.42
CA LEU A 590 6.24 18.81 -30.60
C LEU A 590 6.03 17.98 -31.88
N GLN A 591 5.47 18.59 -32.93
CA GLN A 591 5.46 17.97 -34.27
C GLN A 591 6.71 18.32 -35.07
N ASP A 592 7.27 19.52 -34.87
CA ASP A 592 8.47 20.00 -35.56
C ASP A 592 9.67 20.03 -34.60
N GLN A 593 10.69 19.26 -34.96
CA GLN A 593 11.97 19.18 -34.27
C GLN A 593 12.72 20.53 -34.18
N ASN A 594 12.49 21.44 -35.13
CA ASN A 594 13.12 22.76 -35.10
C ASN A 594 12.65 23.62 -33.93
N LEU A 595 11.55 23.23 -33.28
CA LEU A 595 11.01 23.91 -32.11
C LEU A 595 11.67 23.48 -30.79
N ILE A 596 12.42 22.36 -30.76
CA ILE A 596 13.03 21.84 -29.52
C ILE A 596 13.88 22.92 -28.85
N VAL A 597 14.77 23.56 -29.61
CA VAL A 597 15.69 24.58 -29.07
C VAL A 597 14.94 25.83 -28.59
N PRO A 598 14.07 26.48 -29.41
CA PRO A 598 13.26 27.62 -28.93
C PRO A 598 12.43 27.30 -27.69
N VAL A 599 11.84 26.10 -27.62
CA VAL A 599 11.05 25.65 -26.46
C VAL A 599 11.94 25.51 -25.23
N LEU A 600 13.11 24.89 -25.37
CA LEU A 600 14.06 24.72 -24.26
C LEU A 600 14.46 26.07 -23.66
N GLU A 601 14.80 27.04 -24.50
CA GLU A 601 15.16 28.40 -24.06
C GLU A 601 14.00 29.06 -23.30
N ASP A 602 12.79 29.05 -23.87
CA ASP A 602 11.62 29.65 -23.24
C ASP A 602 11.25 28.96 -21.90
N VAL A 603 11.38 27.64 -21.82
CA VAL A 603 11.02 26.85 -20.63
C VAL A 603 12.03 27.05 -19.50
N LEU A 604 13.32 26.92 -19.80
CA LEU A 604 14.39 26.98 -18.80
C LEU A 604 14.52 28.36 -18.16
N ASP A 605 14.29 29.43 -18.94
CA ASP A 605 14.31 30.80 -18.41
C ASP A 605 13.18 31.07 -17.40
N LYS A 606 12.03 30.41 -17.58
CA LYS A 606 10.81 30.69 -16.81
C LYS A 606 10.62 29.79 -15.59
N LEU A 607 11.10 28.54 -15.64
CA LEU A 607 10.88 27.55 -14.59
C LEU A 607 12.18 27.26 -13.80
N GLN A 608 12.50 28.14 -12.86
CA GLN A 608 13.71 28.01 -12.03
C GLN A 608 13.72 26.76 -11.13
N ASP A 609 12.53 26.26 -10.77
CA ASP A 609 12.34 25.05 -9.94
C ASP A 609 12.19 23.75 -10.76
N LEU A 610 12.31 23.82 -12.09
CA LEU A 610 12.19 22.66 -12.97
C LEU A 610 13.31 21.66 -12.66
N ARG A 611 12.92 20.39 -12.53
CA ARG A 611 13.82 19.25 -12.27
C ARG A 611 13.84 18.28 -13.43
N VAL A 612 12.70 18.03 -14.04
CA VAL A 612 12.57 17.10 -15.17
C VAL A 612 11.85 17.80 -16.31
N LEU A 613 12.43 17.73 -17.49
CA LEU A 613 11.84 18.22 -18.72
C LEU A 613 11.72 17.08 -19.73
N GLU A 614 10.50 16.77 -20.15
CA GLU A 614 10.20 15.76 -21.16
C GLU A 614 9.74 16.47 -22.45
N ILE A 615 10.42 16.23 -23.57
CA ILE A 615 10.03 16.73 -24.89
C ILE A 615 9.83 15.54 -25.81
N TYR A 616 8.57 15.30 -26.17
CA TYR A 616 8.19 14.30 -27.15
C TYR A 616 8.24 14.92 -28.55
N PHE A 617 8.91 14.32 -29.51
CA PHE A 617 8.86 14.76 -30.91
C PHE A 617 8.75 13.54 -31.84
N GLY A 618 7.67 13.45 -32.61
CA GLY A 618 7.33 12.20 -33.30
C GLY A 618 7.24 11.02 -32.31
N ASP A 619 8.14 10.05 -32.50
CA ASP A 619 8.35 8.87 -31.64
C ASP A 619 9.64 8.98 -30.82
N PHE A 620 10.13 10.18 -30.54
CA PHE A 620 11.28 10.39 -29.67
C PHE A 620 10.83 11.07 -28.38
N LEU A 621 11.51 10.76 -27.29
CA LEU A 621 11.40 11.40 -25.99
C LEU A 621 12.78 11.91 -25.58
N VAL A 622 12.94 13.22 -25.52
CA VAL A 622 14.08 13.85 -24.83
C VAL A 622 13.70 14.07 -23.38
N THR A 623 14.48 13.56 -22.46
CA THR A 623 14.38 13.91 -21.04
C THR A 623 15.59 14.74 -20.64
N ALA A 624 15.40 15.85 -19.96
CA ALA A 624 16.48 16.63 -19.38
C ALA A 624 16.28 16.72 -17.86
N ASP A 625 17.32 16.37 -17.11
CA ASP A 625 17.41 16.71 -15.69
C ASP A 625 17.90 18.15 -15.59
N VAL A 626 17.12 18.99 -14.92
CA VAL A 626 17.35 20.43 -14.82
C VAL A 626 17.71 20.78 -13.37
N ILE A 627 18.78 21.54 -13.19
CA ILE A 627 19.23 22.03 -11.88
C ILE A 627 19.43 23.54 -12.02
N GLN A 628 18.63 24.33 -11.30
CA GLN A 628 18.70 25.80 -11.29
C GLN A 628 18.58 26.41 -12.70
N GLY A 629 17.59 25.96 -13.47
CA GLY A 629 17.35 26.42 -14.84
C GLY A 629 18.40 25.98 -15.86
N ARG A 630 19.29 25.04 -15.52
CA ARG A 630 20.31 24.51 -16.44
C ARG A 630 20.16 23.00 -16.63
N ILE A 631 20.30 22.54 -17.88
CA ILE A 631 20.33 21.11 -18.19
C ILE A 631 21.62 20.51 -17.62
N HIS A 632 21.47 19.54 -16.72
CA HIS A 632 22.55 18.77 -16.13
C HIS A 632 22.79 17.46 -16.91
N THR A 633 21.73 16.68 -17.08
CA THR A 633 21.74 15.40 -17.81
C THR A 633 20.73 15.44 -18.93
N LEU A 634 21.09 14.87 -20.07
CA LEU A 634 20.20 14.73 -21.22
C LEU A 634 20.05 13.26 -21.60
N GLY A 635 18.85 12.72 -21.46
CA GLY A 635 18.44 11.46 -22.03
C GLY A 635 17.71 11.69 -23.35
N MET A 636 18.03 10.91 -24.37
CA MET A 636 17.24 10.79 -25.59
C MET A 636 16.83 9.33 -25.73
N PHE A 637 15.54 9.10 -25.67
CA PHE A 637 14.92 7.80 -25.78
C PHE A 637 14.11 7.78 -27.06
N LEU A 638 14.38 6.83 -27.95
CA LEU A 638 13.33 6.32 -28.81
C LEU A 638 12.52 5.38 -27.91
N PRO A 639 11.28 5.71 -27.49
CA PRO A 639 10.40 4.68 -26.98
C PRO A 639 10.35 3.60 -28.07
N PRO A 640 10.53 2.31 -27.76
CA PRO A 640 10.13 1.27 -28.70
C PRO A 640 8.71 1.63 -29.10
N ALA A 641 8.44 1.77 -30.41
CA ALA A 641 7.15 2.23 -30.93
C ALA A 641 6.07 1.62 -30.03
N GLU A 642 5.39 2.49 -29.27
CA GLU A 642 4.46 2.02 -28.25
C GLU A 642 3.51 1.09 -29.00
N ILE A 643 3.60 -0.21 -28.71
CA ILE A 643 2.58 -1.15 -29.12
C ILE A 643 1.37 -0.69 -28.30
N LEU A 644 0.62 0.25 -28.87
CA LEU A 644 -0.77 0.45 -28.53
C LEU A 644 -1.45 -0.84 -28.96
N THR A 645 -1.37 -1.87 -28.13
CA THR A 645 -2.34 -2.95 -28.14
C THR A 645 -3.67 -2.32 -27.78
N PHE A 646 -4.38 -1.83 -28.78
CA PHE A 646 -5.83 -1.93 -28.77
C PHE A 646 -6.13 -3.36 -29.19
N GLU A 647 -6.59 -4.18 -28.24
CA GLU A 647 -7.23 -5.44 -28.59
C GLU A 647 -8.52 -5.10 -29.34
N GLY A 648 -8.47 -5.24 -30.67
CA GLY A 648 -9.56 -4.93 -31.58
C GLY A 648 -9.12 -4.95 -33.05
N SER A 649 -8.79 -6.16 -33.53
CA SER A 649 -8.70 -6.64 -34.92
C SER A 649 -8.23 -5.73 -36.09
N ASN A 650 -7.28 -6.30 -36.85
CA ASN A 650 -6.84 -6.01 -38.23
C ASN A 650 -5.71 -4.98 -38.46
N GLN A 651 -4.48 -5.48 -38.25
CA GLN A 651 -3.22 -5.28 -39.01
C GLN A 651 -2.86 -3.88 -39.54
N MET A 652 -1.80 -3.29 -38.95
CA MET A 652 -0.79 -2.52 -39.69
C MET A 652 0.55 -2.58 -38.92
N THR A 653 1.54 -3.27 -39.48
CA THR A 653 2.94 -3.16 -39.02
C THR A 653 3.54 -1.95 -39.72
N TYR A 654 3.77 -0.87 -38.99
CA TYR A 654 4.53 0.28 -39.48
C TYR A 654 5.94 0.21 -38.88
N SER A 655 6.88 -0.36 -39.64
CA SER A 655 8.32 -0.16 -39.41
C SER A 655 8.71 1.06 -40.23
N LYS A 656 8.95 2.20 -39.57
CA LYS A 656 9.57 3.35 -40.24
C LYS A 656 11.05 3.32 -39.90
N ASP A 657 11.87 2.96 -40.89
CA ASP A 657 13.29 3.25 -40.86
C ASP A 657 13.43 4.77 -40.72
N LEU A 658 13.76 5.22 -39.51
CA LEU A 658 14.18 6.59 -39.28
C LEU A 658 15.58 6.73 -39.88
N ASP A 659 15.76 7.74 -40.74
CA ASP A 659 17.05 8.10 -41.32
C ASP A 659 18.09 8.28 -40.19
N GLU A 660 19.10 7.42 -40.13
CA GLU A 660 20.10 7.37 -39.05
C GLU A 660 20.82 8.71 -38.87
N GLU A 661 20.96 9.48 -39.96
CA GLU A 661 21.60 10.80 -39.99
C GLU A 661 20.87 11.86 -39.14
N LEU A 662 19.55 11.77 -39.00
CA LEU A 662 18.74 12.77 -38.32
C LEU A 662 18.96 12.77 -36.79
N SER A 663 19.23 11.61 -36.20
CA SER A 663 19.46 11.49 -34.75
C SER A 663 20.80 12.09 -34.33
N LEU A 664 21.86 11.85 -35.12
CA LEU A 664 23.21 12.30 -34.80
C LEU A 664 23.38 13.82 -34.94
N ALA A 665 22.89 14.39 -36.05
CA ALA A 665 22.98 15.83 -36.28
C ALA A 665 22.30 16.65 -35.16
N GLN A 666 21.22 16.13 -34.59
CA GLN A 666 20.53 16.74 -33.46
C GLN A 666 21.34 16.65 -32.17
N VAL A 667 21.90 15.49 -31.84
CA VAL A 667 22.77 15.33 -30.65
C VAL A 667 23.95 16.29 -30.73
N ILE A 668 24.58 16.40 -31.91
CA ILE A 668 25.66 17.36 -32.18
C ILE A 668 25.15 18.81 -31.97
N ARG A 669 23.99 19.15 -32.53
CA ARG A 669 23.40 20.49 -32.38
C ARG A 669 23.11 20.82 -30.92
N VAL A 670 22.56 19.89 -30.16
CA VAL A 670 22.26 20.05 -28.73
C VAL A 670 23.54 20.23 -27.93
N LEU A 671 24.57 19.42 -28.19
CA LEU A 671 25.89 19.57 -27.55
C LEU A 671 26.53 20.94 -27.82
N ARG A 672 26.39 21.46 -29.05
CA ARG A 672 26.90 22.78 -29.42
C ARG A 672 26.14 23.91 -28.73
N LEU A 673 24.83 23.77 -28.56
CA LEU A 673 23.99 24.79 -27.92
C LEU A 673 24.08 24.77 -26.40
N TYR A 674 24.26 23.58 -25.82
CA TYR A 674 24.28 23.35 -24.38
C TYR A 674 25.59 22.68 -23.96
N PRO A 675 26.72 23.42 -23.98
CA PRO A 675 28.02 22.87 -23.60
C PRO A 675 28.04 22.37 -22.15
N THR A 676 27.10 22.79 -21.29
CA THR A 676 27.05 22.40 -19.88
C THR A 676 26.57 20.97 -19.62
N ILE A 677 26.06 20.24 -20.63
CA ILE A 677 25.60 18.86 -20.48
C ILE A 677 26.76 17.99 -19.99
N SER A 678 26.58 17.26 -18.88
CA SER A 678 27.62 16.36 -18.34
C SER A 678 27.42 14.90 -18.72
N GLU A 679 26.18 14.47 -18.97
CA GLU A 679 25.89 13.09 -19.35
C GLU A 679 24.85 13.04 -20.48
N ILE A 680 25.10 12.18 -21.47
CA ILE A 680 24.14 11.84 -22.53
C ILE A 680 23.78 10.37 -22.41
N LYS A 681 22.48 10.04 -22.41
CA LYS A 681 22.01 8.66 -22.54
C LYS A 681 21.20 8.53 -23.81
N MET A 682 21.56 7.61 -24.70
CA MET A 682 20.88 7.43 -25.98
C MET A 682 20.47 5.99 -26.17
N ARG A 683 19.23 5.79 -26.62
CA ARG A 683 18.78 4.48 -27.11
C ARG A 683 18.80 4.43 -28.63
N TYR A 684 19.32 3.35 -29.20
CA TYR A 684 19.38 3.16 -30.66
C TYR A 684 19.03 1.73 -31.06
N GLU A 685 18.48 1.53 -32.26
CA GLU A 685 18.13 0.19 -32.77
C GLU A 685 19.07 -0.24 -33.91
N ASN A 686 19.25 0.64 -34.92
CA ASN A 686 19.95 0.32 -36.17
C ASN A 686 21.22 1.12 -36.45
N ALA A 687 21.46 2.24 -35.73
CA ALA A 687 22.56 3.16 -36.04
C ALA A 687 23.96 2.52 -35.92
N HIS A 688 24.89 2.97 -36.77
CA HIS A 688 26.33 2.71 -36.64
C HIS A 688 26.91 3.40 -35.39
N PRO A 689 27.10 2.68 -34.27
CA PRO A 689 27.50 3.30 -33.00
C PRO A 689 28.88 3.96 -33.11
N ASN A 690 29.78 3.43 -33.92
CA ASN A 690 31.10 4.01 -34.15
C ASN A 690 31.01 5.44 -34.71
N THR A 691 30.17 5.66 -35.73
CA THR A 691 29.93 6.98 -36.32
C THR A 691 29.41 7.96 -35.28
N MET A 692 28.50 7.52 -34.41
CA MET A 692 27.95 8.34 -33.34
C MET A 692 29.00 8.66 -32.26
N ILE A 693 29.80 7.68 -31.85
CA ILE A 693 30.91 7.82 -30.91
C ILE A 693 31.91 8.86 -31.45
N GLU A 694 32.36 8.70 -32.69
CA GLU A 694 33.32 9.60 -33.33
C GLU A 694 32.75 11.01 -33.48
N ALA A 695 31.51 11.14 -33.92
CA ALA A 695 30.88 12.44 -34.10
C ALA A 695 30.65 13.18 -32.77
N ILE A 696 30.27 12.48 -31.70
CA ILE A 696 30.15 13.07 -30.36
C ILE A 696 31.53 13.46 -29.83
N ALA A 697 32.54 12.59 -29.96
CA ALA A 697 33.90 12.88 -29.54
C ALA A 697 34.51 14.06 -30.32
N ASN A 698 34.25 14.16 -31.63
CA ASN A 698 34.67 15.29 -32.47
C ASN A 698 33.98 16.58 -32.06
N THR A 699 32.65 16.55 -31.88
CA THR A 699 31.88 17.71 -31.44
C THR A 699 32.34 18.19 -30.07
N ARG A 700 32.62 17.26 -29.15
CA ARG A 700 33.18 17.58 -27.83
C ARG A 700 34.52 18.30 -27.93
N ARG A 701 35.41 17.88 -28.85
CA ARG A 701 36.69 18.54 -29.11
C ARG A 701 36.53 19.93 -29.74
N GLU A 702 35.53 20.11 -30.59
CA GLU A 702 35.22 21.41 -31.21
C GLU A 702 34.65 22.42 -30.20
N VAL A 703 33.93 21.94 -29.18
CA VAL A 703 33.29 22.77 -28.15
C VAL A 703 34.21 22.84 -26.93
N GLU A 704 35.20 23.74 -26.96
CA GLU A 704 36.24 23.89 -25.91
C GLU A 704 35.69 24.02 -24.47
N ALA A 705 34.44 24.46 -24.30
CA ALA A 705 33.78 24.66 -23.00
C ALA A 705 32.82 23.53 -22.58
N THR A 706 32.86 22.37 -23.24
CA THR A 706 31.92 21.27 -22.92
C THR A 706 32.21 20.60 -21.57
N SER A 707 31.15 20.41 -20.77
CA SER A 707 31.15 19.67 -19.52
C SER A 707 30.88 18.18 -19.71
N LEU A 708 30.77 17.68 -20.95
CA LEU A 708 30.40 16.29 -21.23
C LEU A 708 31.45 15.35 -20.63
N GLN A 709 31.03 14.55 -19.66
CA GLN A 709 31.86 13.58 -18.94
C GLN A 709 31.52 12.15 -19.34
N LYS A 710 30.25 11.89 -19.68
CA LYS A 710 29.77 10.52 -19.93
C LYS A 710 28.76 10.44 -21.07
N VAL A 711 28.85 9.41 -21.89
CA VAL A 711 27.84 9.07 -22.91
C VAL A 711 27.51 7.60 -22.81
N ASP A 712 26.25 7.26 -22.59
CA ASP A 712 25.74 5.89 -22.48
C ASP A 712 24.88 5.59 -23.72
N LEU A 713 25.36 4.70 -24.58
CA LEU A 713 24.66 4.27 -25.79
C LEU A 713 24.06 2.90 -25.55
N ILE A 714 22.75 2.83 -25.45
CA ILE A 714 22.02 1.60 -25.15
C ILE A 714 21.33 1.10 -26.42
N ARG A 715 21.74 -0.06 -26.94
CA ARG A 715 21.05 -0.71 -28.05
C ARG A 715 19.99 -1.67 -27.54
N PHE A 716 18.78 -1.60 -28.10
CA PHE A 716 17.76 -2.64 -27.93
C PHE A 716 17.58 -3.42 -29.23
N ALA A 717 17.51 -4.76 -29.14
CA ALA A 717 17.16 -5.55 -30.32
C ALA A 717 15.65 -5.49 -30.57
N ALA A 718 15.25 -5.29 -31.83
CA ALA A 718 13.85 -5.08 -32.23
C ALA A 718 12.90 -6.24 -31.89
N SER A 719 13.42 -7.45 -31.62
CA SER A 719 12.62 -8.66 -31.46
C SER A 719 12.32 -9.06 -30.01
N THR A 720 13.08 -8.57 -29.02
CA THR A 720 12.84 -8.91 -27.60
C THR A 720 13.28 -7.78 -26.66
N SER A 721 12.41 -7.41 -25.73
CA SER A 721 12.67 -6.39 -24.69
C SER A 721 13.80 -6.75 -23.71
N ALA A 722 14.47 -7.90 -23.89
CA ALA A 722 15.51 -8.43 -23.01
C ALA A 722 16.94 -8.21 -23.52
N LEU A 723 17.12 -7.82 -24.78
CA LEU A 723 18.44 -7.62 -25.39
C LEU A 723 18.84 -6.15 -25.26
N ALA A 724 19.61 -5.84 -24.22
CA ALA A 724 20.22 -4.52 -24.07
C ALA A 724 21.75 -4.63 -24.15
N MET A 725 22.35 -3.90 -25.09
CA MET A 725 23.79 -3.62 -25.06
C MET A 725 23.99 -2.19 -24.60
N SER A 726 24.99 -1.92 -23.76
CA SER A 726 25.36 -0.56 -23.37
C SER A 726 26.84 -0.30 -23.66
N ILE A 727 27.11 0.82 -24.33
CA ILE A 727 28.45 1.36 -24.53
C ILE A 727 28.52 2.64 -23.72
N ILE A 728 29.31 2.62 -22.64
CA ILE A 728 29.53 3.79 -21.81
C ILE A 728 30.88 4.39 -22.16
N MET A 729 30.87 5.60 -22.67
CA MET A 729 32.07 6.40 -22.90
C MET A 729 32.27 7.37 -21.75
N ASP A 730 33.37 7.21 -21.03
CA ASP A 730 33.82 8.12 -19.98
C ASP A 730 34.97 8.98 -20.52
N PHE A 731 34.76 10.28 -20.54
CA PHE A 731 35.77 11.26 -20.92
C PHE A 731 36.53 11.73 -19.68
N THR A 732 37.69 11.12 -19.43
CA THR A 732 38.40 11.30 -18.15
C THR A 732 39.27 12.54 -18.04
N ASP A 733 39.55 13.22 -19.15
CA ASP A 733 40.30 14.48 -19.16
C ASP A 733 39.47 15.65 -19.67
N ARG A 734 39.78 16.85 -19.14
CA ARG A 734 39.24 18.12 -19.64
C ARG A 734 39.67 18.41 -21.07
N GLU A 735 40.83 17.90 -21.49
CA GLU A 735 41.36 18.05 -22.86
C GLU A 735 40.72 17.07 -23.86
N GLY A 736 39.95 16.08 -23.40
CA GLY A 736 39.26 15.12 -24.25
C GLY A 736 40.14 14.18 -25.06
N THR A 737 41.39 13.98 -24.65
CA THR A 737 42.34 13.10 -25.34
C THR A 737 42.19 11.65 -24.93
N THR A 738 41.59 11.36 -23.76
CA THR A 738 41.44 10.02 -23.24
C THR A 738 39.97 9.61 -23.13
N LEU A 739 39.51 8.90 -24.17
CA LEU A 739 38.28 8.14 -24.14
C LEU A 739 38.51 6.86 -23.31
N GLY A 740 37.73 6.65 -22.26
CA GLY A 740 37.53 5.34 -21.66
C GLY A 740 36.23 4.78 -22.17
N CYS A 741 36.24 3.56 -22.71
CA CYS A 741 34.98 2.89 -23.07
C CYS A 741 34.74 1.72 -22.12
N SER A 742 33.48 1.54 -21.75
CA SER A 742 32.97 0.36 -21.06
C SER A 742 31.94 -0.28 -21.98
N LEU A 743 32.18 -1.51 -22.40
CA LEU A 743 31.27 -2.26 -23.25
C LEU A 743 30.57 -3.32 -22.40
N HIS A 744 29.25 -3.23 -22.27
CA HIS A 744 28.40 -4.20 -21.59
C HIS A 744 27.52 -4.90 -22.60
N MET A 745 27.81 -6.18 -22.85
CA MET A 745 27.06 -7.02 -23.77
C MET A 745 26.23 -8.01 -22.97
N SER A 746 24.93 -8.11 -23.25
CA SER A 746 24.07 -9.12 -22.64
C SER A 746 23.34 -9.92 -23.71
N MET A 747 23.38 -11.26 -23.57
CA MET A 747 22.68 -12.32 -24.33
C MET A 747 23.26 -12.73 -25.70
N SER A 748 22.81 -13.90 -26.17
CA SER A 748 23.17 -14.49 -27.46
C SER A 748 22.50 -13.73 -28.61
N SER A 749 23.25 -12.86 -29.25
CA SER A 749 22.85 -12.22 -30.51
C SER A 749 23.28 -13.07 -31.70
N THR A 750 22.57 -12.96 -32.82
CA THR A 750 23.03 -13.56 -34.08
C THR A 750 24.32 -12.88 -34.56
N GLN A 751 25.16 -13.56 -35.36
CA GLN A 751 26.37 -12.92 -35.92
C GLN A 751 26.08 -11.61 -36.68
N ALA A 752 24.92 -11.51 -37.33
CA ALA A 752 24.50 -10.28 -38.01
C ALA A 752 24.29 -9.11 -37.03
N GLU A 753 23.74 -9.38 -35.85
CA GLU A 753 23.56 -8.40 -34.78
C GLU A 753 24.88 -8.00 -34.12
N LEU A 754 25.90 -8.87 -34.18
CA LEU A 754 27.23 -8.61 -33.62
C LEU A 754 28.09 -7.67 -34.47
N LYS A 755 27.80 -7.54 -35.77
CA LYS A 755 28.64 -6.79 -36.72
C LYS A 755 28.97 -5.34 -36.29
N PRO A 756 28.03 -4.52 -35.78
CA PRO A 756 28.37 -3.17 -35.31
C PRO A 756 29.42 -3.14 -34.19
N TYR A 757 29.56 -4.23 -33.43
CA TYR A 757 30.52 -4.34 -32.34
C TYR A 757 31.91 -4.71 -32.83
N TYR A 758 32.01 -5.42 -33.96
CA TYR A 758 33.30 -5.68 -34.60
C TYR A 758 33.99 -4.37 -34.93
N ASP A 759 33.24 -3.40 -35.46
CA ASP A 759 33.75 -2.08 -35.80
C ASP A 759 34.21 -1.31 -34.55
N ILE A 760 33.40 -1.28 -33.48
CA ILE A 760 33.76 -0.60 -32.21
C ILE A 760 35.00 -1.23 -31.58
N ILE A 761 35.04 -2.56 -31.49
CA ILE A 761 36.16 -3.27 -30.85
C ILE A 761 37.43 -3.09 -31.66
N SER A 762 37.34 -3.14 -32.99
CA SER A 762 38.45 -2.87 -33.89
C SER A 762 38.99 -1.44 -33.72
N CYS A 763 38.11 -0.43 -33.64
CA CYS A 763 38.51 0.98 -33.58
C CYS A 763 38.93 1.42 -32.17
N HIS A 764 38.28 0.91 -31.13
CA HIS A 764 38.37 1.44 -29.77
C HIS A 764 38.85 0.44 -28.71
N GLY A 765 39.15 -0.81 -29.05
CA GLY A 765 39.48 -1.84 -28.06
C GLY A 765 40.65 -1.49 -27.14
N SER A 766 41.69 -0.79 -27.62
CA SER A 766 42.79 -0.29 -26.75
C SER A 766 42.34 0.71 -25.68
N SER A 767 41.22 1.40 -25.91
CA SER A 767 40.66 2.41 -25.01
C SER A 767 39.68 1.83 -23.99
N PHE A 768 39.35 0.55 -24.09
CA PHE A 768 38.41 -0.09 -23.18
C PHE A 768 39.00 -0.16 -21.78
N LYS A 769 38.24 0.33 -20.79
CA LYS A 769 38.55 0.19 -19.35
C LYS A 769 37.78 -0.97 -18.76
N VAL A 770 36.56 -1.21 -19.23
CA VAL A 770 35.70 -2.30 -18.81
C VAL A 770 35.22 -3.05 -20.05
N LEU A 771 35.41 -4.36 -20.09
CA LEU A 771 34.77 -5.24 -21.05
C LEU A 771 33.95 -6.26 -20.26
N ASP A 772 32.64 -6.13 -20.33
CA ASP A 772 31.69 -7.03 -19.70
C ASP A 772 30.98 -7.86 -20.77
N ALA A 773 31.51 -9.06 -20.96
CA ALA A 773 31.14 -9.98 -22.02
C ALA A 773 30.50 -11.26 -21.46
N ARG A 774 29.42 -11.08 -20.70
CA ARG A 774 28.62 -12.19 -20.18
C ARG A 774 27.69 -12.77 -21.24
N LYS A 775 27.21 -14.00 -21.02
CA LYS A 775 26.23 -14.70 -21.87
C LYS A 775 26.71 -14.96 -23.31
N GLY A 776 27.97 -15.34 -23.49
CA GLY A 776 28.51 -15.84 -24.78
C GLY A 776 28.57 -14.81 -25.92
N CYS A 777 28.73 -13.53 -25.64
CA CYS A 777 28.72 -12.49 -26.67
C CYS A 777 30.06 -12.26 -27.39
N ILE A 778 31.15 -12.90 -26.93
CA ILE A 778 32.46 -12.87 -27.61
C ILE A 778 32.69 -14.20 -28.32
N ASP A 779 32.68 -14.15 -29.65
CA ASP A 779 33.17 -15.22 -30.51
C ASP A 779 34.67 -15.06 -30.82
N ASP A 780 35.25 -16.01 -31.55
CA ASP A 780 36.67 -15.99 -31.91
C ASP A 780 37.08 -14.74 -32.70
N GLU A 781 36.17 -14.22 -33.53
CA GLU A 781 36.43 -13.06 -34.37
C GLU A 781 36.49 -11.77 -33.53
N ILE A 782 35.57 -11.60 -32.57
CA ILE A 782 35.64 -10.50 -31.60
C ILE A 782 36.92 -10.61 -30.77
N ALA A 783 37.25 -11.81 -30.28
CA ALA A 783 38.48 -12.02 -29.51
C ALA A 783 39.73 -11.65 -30.32
N ARG A 784 39.78 -12.02 -31.61
CA ARG A 784 40.85 -11.66 -32.55
C ARG A 784 40.93 -10.15 -32.77
N LEU A 785 39.82 -9.47 -33.04
CA LEU A 785 39.77 -8.02 -33.23
C LEU A 785 40.16 -7.27 -31.95
N PHE A 786 39.78 -7.80 -30.79
CA PHE A 786 40.16 -7.22 -29.51
C PHE A 786 41.66 -7.39 -29.22
N GLU A 787 42.25 -8.54 -29.55
CA GLU A 787 43.70 -8.74 -29.46
C GLU A 787 44.47 -7.79 -30.37
N GLN A 788 44.00 -7.60 -31.60
CA GLN A 788 44.64 -6.70 -32.57
C GLN A 788 44.56 -5.24 -32.12
N SER A 789 43.38 -4.78 -31.70
CA SER A 789 43.17 -3.40 -31.25
C SER A 789 43.93 -3.09 -29.95
N THR A 790 44.18 -4.08 -29.09
CA THR A 790 44.91 -3.92 -27.82
C THR A 790 46.42 -4.16 -27.94
N ALA A 791 46.94 -4.52 -29.12
CA ALA A 791 48.34 -4.91 -29.32
C ALA A 791 49.36 -3.85 -28.87
N ASN A 792 49.03 -2.57 -29.00
CA ASN A 792 49.97 -1.46 -28.72
C ASN A 792 49.89 -0.94 -27.28
N ASN A 793 48.72 -0.96 -26.64
CA ASN A 793 48.53 -0.50 -25.26
C ASN A 793 47.11 -0.78 -24.76
N SER A 794 46.91 -1.86 -23.99
CA SER A 794 45.61 -2.13 -23.36
C SER A 794 45.40 -1.27 -22.11
N LYS A 795 44.30 -0.50 -22.06
CA LYS A 795 43.84 0.22 -20.86
C LYS A 795 42.85 -0.58 -20.00
N LEU A 796 42.66 -1.85 -20.32
CA LEU A 796 41.65 -2.71 -19.70
C LEU A 796 41.93 -2.85 -18.20
N ARG A 797 40.94 -2.46 -17.39
CA ARG A 797 40.94 -2.58 -15.92
C ARG A 797 40.00 -3.66 -15.44
N THR A 798 38.84 -3.81 -16.08
CA THR A 798 37.86 -4.84 -15.75
C THR A 798 37.60 -5.70 -16.98
N LEU A 799 37.74 -7.01 -16.84
CA LEU A 799 37.32 -7.99 -17.83
C LEU A 799 36.38 -8.98 -17.16
N ILE A 800 35.15 -9.08 -17.66
CA ILE A 800 34.21 -10.15 -17.32
C ILE A 800 34.00 -10.96 -18.59
N LEU A 801 34.36 -12.24 -18.56
CA LEU A 801 34.38 -13.08 -19.75
C LEU A 801 33.55 -14.34 -19.55
N ASP A 802 32.60 -14.57 -20.46
CA ASP A 802 31.99 -15.87 -20.69
C ASP A 802 32.67 -16.55 -21.89
N THR A 803 33.25 -17.73 -21.66
CA THR A 803 34.00 -18.47 -22.68
C THR A 803 33.13 -19.42 -23.51
N TRP A 804 31.80 -19.29 -23.42
CA TRP A 804 30.86 -20.20 -24.07
C TRP A 804 31.13 -20.35 -25.57
N GLU A 805 31.14 -19.26 -26.32
CA GLU A 805 31.29 -19.25 -27.79
C GLU A 805 32.76 -19.33 -28.28
N LEU A 806 33.75 -19.16 -27.39
CA LEU A 806 35.17 -19.15 -27.78
C LEU A 806 35.69 -20.55 -28.09
N THR A 807 36.28 -20.77 -29.27
CA THR A 807 37.10 -21.98 -29.49
C THR A 807 38.47 -21.84 -28.81
N ASN A 808 39.33 -22.84 -28.97
CA ASN A 808 40.71 -22.76 -28.49
C ASN A 808 41.46 -21.57 -29.10
N GLU A 809 41.16 -21.21 -30.35
CA GLU A 809 41.78 -20.06 -31.00
C GLU A 809 41.35 -18.74 -30.35
N GLY A 810 40.05 -18.58 -30.10
CA GLY A 810 39.48 -17.47 -29.33
C GLY A 810 40.12 -17.29 -27.96
N LEU A 811 40.32 -18.40 -27.24
CA LEU A 811 40.98 -18.38 -25.92
C LEU A 811 42.44 -17.95 -25.99
N GLU A 812 43.17 -18.32 -27.03
CA GLU A 812 44.55 -17.85 -27.23
C GLU A 812 44.61 -16.35 -27.50
N TYR A 813 43.64 -15.78 -28.24
CA TYR A 813 43.53 -14.34 -28.39
C TYR A 813 43.30 -13.66 -27.03
N MET A 814 42.34 -14.15 -26.24
CA MET A 814 42.05 -13.60 -24.92
C MET A 814 43.21 -13.76 -23.93
N ASP A 815 43.93 -14.88 -23.97
CA ASP A 815 45.15 -15.11 -23.18
C ASP A 815 46.22 -14.04 -23.43
N ARG A 816 46.43 -13.67 -24.71
CA ARG A 816 47.34 -12.59 -25.09
C ARG A 816 46.86 -11.23 -24.57
N VAL A 817 45.56 -10.93 -24.68
CA VAL A 817 44.96 -9.69 -24.16
C VAL A 817 45.16 -9.59 -22.64
N ILE A 818 44.83 -10.63 -21.88
CA ILE A 818 44.96 -10.67 -20.41
C ILE A 818 46.42 -10.57 -19.99
N SER A 819 47.32 -11.23 -20.72
CA SER A 819 48.77 -11.17 -20.47
C SER A 819 49.32 -9.75 -20.61
N ARG A 820 48.92 -9.03 -21.67
CA ARG A 820 49.39 -7.66 -21.98
C ARG A 820 48.72 -6.57 -21.14
N SER A 821 47.52 -6.81 -20.63
CA SER A 821 46.75 -5.86 -19.82
C SER A 821 47.34 -5.73 -18.41
N LYS A 822 48.35 -4.85 -18.26
CA LYS A 822 49.02 -4.59 -16.97
C LYS A 822 48.12 -3.88 -15.96
N SER A 823 47.16 -3.11 -16.46
CA SER A 823 46.18 -2.36 -15.66
C SER A 823 44.97 -3.19 -15.26
N LEU A 824 44.93 -4.49 -15.56
CA LEU A 824 43.80 -5.35 -15.23
C LEU A 824 43.71 -5.49 -13.69
N GLU A 825 42.78 -4.75 -13.12
CA GLU A 825 42.47 -4.68 -11.69
C GLU A 825 41.41 -5.72 -11.33
N ARG A 826 40.42 -5.92 -12.21
CA ARG A 826 39.34 -6.90 -12.05
C ARG A 826 39.31 -7.87 -13.22
N PHE A 827 39.49 -9.15 -12.95
CA PHE A 827 39.29 -10.22 -13.93
C PHE A 827 38.29 -11.21 -13.35
N MET A 828 37.17 -11.39 -14.04
CA MET A 828 36.11 -12.31 -13.69
C MET A 828 35.81 -13.25 -14.85
N ILE A 829 35.74 -14.53 -14.55
CA ILE A 829 35.20 -15.54 -15.47
C ILE A 829 33.76 -15.76 -15.03
N ASP A 830 32.80 -15.56 -15.94
CA ASP A 830 31.38 -15.83 -15.71
C ASP A 830 30.93 -16.92 -16.67
N GLN A 831 30.92 -18.17 -16.20
CA GLN A 831 30.74 -19.31 -17.09
C GLN A 831 29.48 -20.09 -16.76
N SER A 832 28.67 -20.31 -17.79
CA SER A 832 27.68 -21.39 -17.81
C SER A 832 28.38 -22.74 -18.03
N ILE A 833 28.39 -23.61 -17.02
CA ILE A 833 29.03 -24.92 -17.14
C ILE A 833 27.98 -25.94 -17.60
N SER A 834 28.05 -26.36 -18.86
CA SER A 834 27.31 -27.52 -19.38
C SER A 834 28.19 -28.37 -20.29
N GLY A 835 28.90 -29.36 -19.74
CA GLY A 835 29.74 -30.30 -20.50
C GLY A 835 31.26 -30.11 -20.35
N ALA A 836 32.03 -31.11 -20.81
CA ALA A 836 33.48 -31.20 -20.64
C ALA A 836 34.28 -30.10 -21.37
N LYS A 837 33.85 -29.71 -22.58
CA LYS A 837 34.56 -28.69 -23.36
C LYS A 837 34.68 -27.36 -22.61
N PHE A 838 33.63 -26.94 -21.91
CA PHE A 838 33.62 -25.67 -21.17
C PHE A 838 34.57 -25.69 -19.98
N ARG A 839 34.65 -26.84 -19.31
CA ARG A 839 35.56 -27.10 -18.20
C ARG A 839 37.02 -26.93 -18.63
N ASP A 840 37.41 -27.48 -19.78
CA ASP A 840 38.76 -27.32 -20.31
C ASP A 840 39.12 -25.84 -20.57
N LYS A 841 38.17 -25.04 -21.08
CA LYS A 841 38.37 -23.60 -21.35
C LYS A 841 38.62 -22.79 -20.08
N ALA A 842 37.83 -23.02 -19.03
CA ALA A 842 38.02 -22.35 -17.75
C ALA A 842 39.31 -22.79 -17.06
N THR A 843 39.61 -24.10 -17.06
CA THR A 843 40.88 -24.62 -16.54
C THR A 843 42.08 -23.98 -17.24
N PHE A 844 42.00 -23.78 -18.56
CA PHE A 844 43.04 -23.09 -19.33
C PHE A 844 43.28 -21.65 -18.83
N LEU A 845 42.22 -20.83 -18.70
CA LEU A 845 42.38 -19.43 -18.26
C LEU A 845 42.84 -19.33 -16.81
N VAL A 846 42.34 -20.19 -15.93
CA VAL A 846 42.65 -20.15 -14.50
C VAL A 846 44.07 -20.60 -14.23
N SER A 847 44.51 -21.69 -14.86
CA SER A 847 45.89 -22.18 -14.70
C SER A 847 46.93 -21.15 -15.16
N ARG A 848 46.62 -20.32 -16.15
CA ARG A 848 47.51 -19.24 -16.63
C ARG A 848 47.38 -17.93 -15.84
N HIS A 849 46.16 -17.53 -15.50
CA HIS A 849 45.86 -16.18 -14.99
C HIS A 849 45.23 -16.13 -13.59
N GLY A 850 45.13 -17.26 -12.87
CA GLY A 850 44.53 -17.33 -11.53
C GLY A 850 45.10 -16.29 -10.55
N LYS A 851 46.40 -15.98 -10.63
CA LYS A 851 47.05 -14.95 -9.81
C LYS A 851 46.56 -13.51 -10.06
N LYS A 852 45.99 -13.23 -11.23
CA LYS A 852 45.38 -11.93 -11.59
C LYS A 852 43.86 -11.92 -11.38
N LEU A 853 43.26 -13.09 -11.14
CA LEU A 853 41.83 -13.26 -11.03
C LEU A 853 41.32 -12.65 -9.73
N THR A 854 40.33 -11.78 -9.83
CA THR A 854 39.74 -11.08 -8.67
C THR A 854 38.28 -11.46 -8.47
N GLY A 855 37.63 -11.98 -9.52
CA GLY A 855 36.26 -12.46 -9.51
C GLY A 855 36.16 -13.86 -10.10
N LEU A 856 35.28 -14.69 -9.55
CA LEU A 856 34.89 -15.97 -10.14
C LEU A 856 33.38 -16.11 -10.03
N SER A 857 32.70 -16.29 -11.15
CA SER A 857 31.27 -16.55 -11.23
C SER A 857 31.03 -17.83 -12.02
N PHE A 858 30.41 -18.82 -11.39
CA PHE A 858 29.97 -20.03 -12.09
C PHE A 858 28.47 -20.19 -11.99
N ARG A 859 27.84 -20.39 -13.16
CA ARG A 859 26.43 -20.76 -13.28
C ARG A 859 26.35 -22.19 -13.75
N ILE A 860 25.91 -23.08 -12.89
CA ILE A 860 25.68 -24.48 -13.25
C ILE A 860 24.26 -24.56 -13.81
N VAL A 861 24.12 -24.88 -15.10
CA VAL A 861 22.81 -24.85 -15.78
C VAL A 861 22.12 -26.21 -15.76
N GLU A 862 22.88 -27.30 -15.81
CA GLU A 862 22.35 -28.65 -15.92
C GLU A 862 22.50 -29.44 -14.62
N SER A 863 21.38 -29.85 -14.03
CA SER A 863 21.36 -30.59 -12.75
C SER A 863 22.02 -31.96 -12.81
N HIS A 864 21.97 -32.65 -13.95
CA HIS A 864 22.45 -34.03 -14.11
C HIS A 864 23.98 -34.15 -14.16
N GLN A 865 24.71 -33.05 -14.36
CA GLN A 865 26.18 -33.01 -14.39
C GLN A 865 26.78 -32.36 -13.13
N MET A 866 25.98 -32.12 -12.10
CA MET A 866 26.42 -31.36 -10.94
C MET A 866 27.62 -32.01 -10.23
N THR A 867 27.60 -33.32 -10.00
CA THR A 867 28.70 -34.04 -9.34
C THR A 867 30.00 -33.93 -10.13
N GLU A 868 29.96 -34.17 -11.44
CA GLU A 868 31.13 -34.10 -12.32
C GLU A 868 31.68 -32.66 -12.44
N THR A 869 30.77 -31.68 -12.42
CA THR A 869 31.12 -30.25 -12.41
C THR A 869 31.77 -29.85 -11.09
N ILE A 870 31.24 -30.34 -9.97
CA ILE A 870 31.79 -30.15 -8.63
C ILE A 870 33.18 -30.77 -8.53
N GLU A 871 33.35 -32.02 -8.95
CA GLU A 871 34.66 -32.70 -8.92
C GLU A 871 35.69 -31.94 -9.76
N TRP A 872 35.29 -31.46 -10.93
CA TRP A 872 36.14 -30.61 -11.75
C TRP A 872 36.48 -29.26 -11.10
N LEU A 873 35.52 -28.59 -10.46
CA LEU A 873 35.75 -27.34 -9.73
C LEU A 873 36.76 -27.57 -8.60
N VAL A 874 36.59 -28.64 -7.83
CA VAL A 874 37.52 -29.00 -6.75
C VAL A 874 38.92 -29.29 -7.30
N ALA A 875 39.02 -29.97 -8.45
CA ALA A 875 40.29 -30.29 -9.08
C ALA A 875 40.98 -29.07 -9.71
N THR A 876 40.20 -28.14 -10.27
CA THR A 876 40.71 -26.96 -11.00
C THR A 876 40.99 -25.77 -10.08
N PHE A 877 40.28 -25.68 -8.95
CA PHE A 877 40.38 -24.59 -7.98
C PHE A 877 40.60 -25.13 -6.57
N PRO A 878 41.62 -25.97 -6.32
CA PRO A 878 41.75 -26.71 -5.07
C PRO A 878 41.84 -25.81 -3.83
N SER A 879 42.30 -24.56 -3.97
CA SER A 879 42.26 -23.56 -2.89
C SER A 879 42.39 -22.13 -3.40
N LYS A 880 42.03 -21.16 -2.54
CA LYS A 880 42.22 -19.73 -2.81
C LYS A 880 43.70 -19.32 -2.90
N LEU A 881 44.66 -20.19 -2.55
CA LEU A 881 46.09 -19.94 -2.75
C LEU A 881 46.45 -19.78 -4.24
N GLU A 882 45.70 -20.40 -5.14
CA GLU A 882 45.91 -20.29 -6.59
C GLU A 882 45.30 -19.01 -7.17
N CYS A 883 44.30 -18.44 -6.50
CA CYS A 883 43.65 -17.18 -6.82
C CYS A 883 43.77 -16.20 -5.64
N PRO A 884 44.99 -15.79 -5.24
CA PRO A 884 45.20 -15.00 -4.03
C PRO A 884 44.50 -13.63 -4.08
N ARG A 885 44.22 -13.08 -5.27
CA ARG A 885 43.52 -11.81 -5.45
C ARG A 885 42.00 -11.92 -5.48
N LEU A 886 41.45 -13.12 -5.31
CA LEU A 886 40.00 -13.36 -5.37
C LEU A 886 39.27 -12.63 -4.24
N SER A 887 38.52 -11.60 -4.60
CA SER A 887 37.68 -10.80 -3.72
C SER A 887 36.18 -11.00 -3.97
N ASP A 888 35.80 -11.43 -5.17
CA ASP A 888 34.41 -11.64 -5.58
C ASP A 888 34.21 -13.11 -5.98
N PHE A 889 33.32 -13.81 -5.28
CA PHE A 889 33.07 -15.22 -5.53
C PHE A 889 31.57 -15.51 -5.60
N GLN A 890 31.11 -15.95 -6.77
CA GLN A 890 29.72 -16.22 -7.07
C GLN A 890 29.56 -17.65 -7.60
N LEU A 891 28.60 -18.35 -7.00
CA LEU A 891 28.15 -19.66 -7.42
C LEU A 891 26.64 -19.65 -7.49
N THR A 892 26.11 -19.97 -8.66
CA THR A 892 24.69 -20.08 -8.92
C THR A 892 24.40 -21.52 -9.36
N PHE A 893 23.61 -22.23 -8.56
CA PHE A 893 23.18 -23.59 -8.87
C PHE A 893 21.87 -23.58 -9.67
N PRO A 894 21.57 -24.63 -10.44
CA PRO A 894 20.22 -24.80 -10.94
C PRO A 894 19.31 -25.13 -9.74
N ARG A 895 18.00 -24.87 -9.85
CA ARG A 895 17.02 -25.30 -8.84
C ARG A 895 16.95 -26.82 -8.81
N ILE A 896 17.80 -27.44 -8.01
CA ILE A 896 17.86 -28.88 -7.80
C ILE A 896 16.99 -29.29 -6.61
N LYS A 897 16.35 -30.45 -6.72
CA LYS A 897 15.76 -31.16 -5.58
C LYS A 897 16.81 -32.12 -5.06
N GLY A 898 17.60 -31.70 -4.07
CA GLY A 898 18.63 -32.54 -3.45
C GLY A 898 19.71 -31.72 -2.75
N GLU A 899 20.40 -32.34 -1.81
CA GLU A 899 21.50 -31.71 -1.08
C GLU A 899 22.80 -31.76 -1.88
N ILE A 900 23.63 -30.73 -1.74
CA ILE A 900 24.95 -30.65 -2.35
C ILE A 900 25.92 -31.56 -1.54
N PRO A 901 26.79 -32.36 -2.20
CA PRO A 901 27.70 -33.29 -1.51
C PRO A 901 28.66 -32.63 -0.50
N ASP A 902 28.93 -33.27 0.63
CA ASP A 902 29.80 -32.75 1.70
C ASP A 902 31.23 -32.42 1.25
N ALA A 903 31.78 -33.19 0.29
CA ALA A 903 33.11 -32.91 -0.28
C ALA A 903 33.19 -31.49 -0.88
N TYR A 904 32.08 -31.00 -1.43
CA TYR A 904 31.99 -29.66 -1.98
C TYR A 904 31.89 -28.59 -0.90
N VAL A 905 31.13 -28.85 0.17
CA VAL A 905 31.08 -27.98 1.35
C VAL A 905 32.48 -27.81 1.94
N GLN A 906 33.24 -28.90 2.06
CA GLN A 906 34.62 -28.85 2.57
C GLN A 906 35.52 -28.01 1.67
N TRP A 907 35.43 -28.20 0.36
CA TRP A 907 36.15 -27.39 -0.62
C TRP A 907 35.78 -25.89 -0.52
N LEU A 908 34.49 -25.57 -0.45
CA LEU A 908 34.02 -24.19 -0.25
C LEU A 908 34.55 -23.61 1.06
N ALA A 909 34.48 -24.36 2.16
CA ALA A 909 35.04 -23.92 3.43
C ALA A 909 36.54 -23.60 3.29
N LEU A 910 37.30 -24.41 2.55
CA LEU A 910 38.72 -24.13 2.25
C LEU A 910 38.92 -22.89 1.37
N MET A 911 38.00 -22.60 0.44
CA MET A 911 38.04 -21.38 -0.38
C MET A 911 37.72 -20.11 0.44
N LEU A 912 36.86 -20.22 1.43
CA LEU A 912 36.39 -19.11 2.27
C LEU A 912 37.34 -18.82 3.45
N THR A 913 37.99 -19.85 3.98
CA THR A 913 38.85 -19.74 5.17
C THR A 913 40.14 -18.98 4.84
N ALA A 914 40.39 -17.89 5.55
CA ALA A 914 41.68 -17.20 5.48
C ALA A 914 42.82 -18.14 5.91
N PRO A 915 44.02 -18.08 5.30
CA PRO A 915 45.15 -18.88 5.71
C PRO A 915 45.54 -18.50 7.13
N GLY A 916 45.11 -19.30 8.10
CA GLY A 916 45.49 -19.13 9.49
C GLY A 916 47.00 -19.38 9.65
N PRO A 917 47.65 -18.77 10.66
CA PRO A 917 49.08 -18.95 10.90
C PRO A 917 49.50 -20.39 11.28
N GLN A 918 48.56 -21.32 11.46
CA GLN A 918 48.83 -22.68 11.96
C GLN A 918 48.32 -23.82 11.07
N SER A 919 47.51 -23.58 10.03
CA SER A 919 47.00 -24.63 9.17
C SER A 919 47.89 -24.80 7.93
N THR A 920 48.51 -25.98 7.80
CA THR A 920 49.07 -26.57 6.56
C THR A 920 50.21 -25.88 5.81
N ILE A 921 50.64 -24.65 6.15
CA ILE A 921 51.77 -23.97 5.46
C ILE A 921 53.14 -24.60 5.80
N SER A 922 53.21 -25.55 6.73
CA SER A 922 54.49 -26.18 7.15
C SER A 922 55.27 -26.92 6.05
N SER A 923 54.67 -27.13 4.87
CA SER A 923 55.33 -27.71 3.68
C SER A 923 55.73 -26.70 2.60
N ILE A 924 55.33 -25.42 2.71
CA ILE A 924 55.64 -24.38 1.72
C ILE A 924 56.83 -23.55 2.22
N ASP A 925 57.77 -23.28 1.31
CA ASP A 925 58.92 -22.41 1.58
C ASP A 925 58.48 -21.04 2.17
N PRO A 926 59.10 -20.55 3.27
CA PRO A 926 58.67 -19.33 3.97
C PRO A 926 58.59 -18.08 3.09
N ASP A 927 59.47 -17.94 2.10
CA ASP A 927 59.46 -16.79 1.19
C ASP A 927 58.26 -16.85 0.24
N THR A 928 57.91 -18.07 -0.21
CA THR A 928 56.71 -18.32 -1.01
C THR A 928 55.44 -18.07 -0.18
N ALA A 929 55.40 -18.52 1.07
CA ALA A 929 54.29 -18.26 1.99
C ALA A 929 54.11 -16.76 2.26
N HIS A 930 55.20 -16.03 2.49
CA HIS A 930 55.16 -14.58 2.70
C HIS A 930 54.67 -13.82 1.46
N SER A 931 55.09 -14.23 0.26
CA SER A 931 54.59 -13.64 -0.99
C SER A 931 53.11 -13.93 -1.22
N ILE A 932 52.61 -15.11 -0.84
CA ILE A 932 51.19 -15.47 -0.97
C ILE A 932 50.35 -14.68 0.03
N ILE A 933 50.77 -14.59 1.30
CA ILE A 933 50.07 -13.81 2.34
C ILE A 933 50.01 -12.33 1.94
N LYS A 934 51.07 -11.78 1.35
CA LYS A 934 51.08 -10.38 0.86
C LYS A 934 50.17 -10.14 -0.34
N ALA A 935 49.92 -11.17 -1.15
CA ALA A 935 49.03 -11.09 -2.31
C ALA A 935 47.56 -11.45 -1.99
N TRP A 936 47.30 -11.98 -0.79
CA TRP A 936 45.99 -12.43 -0.36
C TRP A 936 45.03 -11.24 -0.21
N SER A 937 44.01 -11.23 -1.05
CA SER A 937 42.90 -10.27 -0.97
C SER A 937 41.75 -10.94 -0.23
N PRO A 938 41.15 -10.28 0.76
CA PRO A 938 39.96 -10.80 1.40
C PRO A 938 38.77 -10.90 0.43
N LEU A 939 37.80 -11.76 0.74
CA LEU A 939 36.53 -11.79 0.01
C LEU A 939 35.67 -10.62 0.48
N THR A 940 35.26 -9.77 -0.46
CA THR A 940 34.34 -8.66 -0.24
C THR A 940 32.92 -9.01 -0.70
N ARG A 941 32.77 -9.97 -1.62
CA ARG A 941 31.47 -10.45 -2.10
C ARG A 941 31.44 -11.98 -2.16
N LEU A 942 30.39 -12.56 -1.60
CA LEU A 942 30.09 -13.98 -1.65
C LEU A 942 28.63 -14.20 -2.04
N CYS A 943 28.39 -14.89 -3.16
CA CYS A 943 27.05 -15.23 -3.62
C CYS A 943 26.91 -16.75 -3.75
N LEU A 944 25.96 -17.35 -3.02
CA LEU A 944 25.68 -18.79 -2.98
C LEU A 944 24.21 -19.05 -3.35
N GLN A 945 23.79 -18.53 -4.51
CA GLN A 945 22.39 -18.56 -4.92
C GLN A 945 21.93 -19.98 -5.27
N TYR A 946 20.69 -20.32 -4.89
CA TYR A 946 20.07 -21.63 -5.11
C TYR A 946 20.76 -22.82 -4.43
N SER A 947 21.81 -22.58 -3.61
CA SER A 947 22.52 -23.65 -2.92
C SER A 947 21.65 -24.36 -1.89
N GLN A 948 21.68 -25.71 -1.91
CA GLN A 948 20.95 -26.58 -0.99
C GLN A 948 21.95 -27.38 -0.13
N PHE A 949 22.52 -26.76 0.91
CA PHE A 949 23.44 -27.44 1.83
C PHE A 949 22.69 -28.05 3.01
N ASN A 950 23.15 -29.19 3.53
CA ASN A 950 22.64 -29.67 4.82
C ASN A 950 23.01 -28.70 5.97
N SER A 951 22.38 -28.86 7.14
CA SER A 951 22.57 -27.95 8.28
C SER A 951 24.05 -27.86 8.71
N ASP A 952 24.76 -28.99 8.79
CA ASP A 952 26.16 -29.03 9.17
C ASP A 952 27.08 -28.39 8.12
N GLY A 953 26.68 -28.48 6.84
CA GLY A 953 27.37 -27.83 5.75
C GLY A 953 27.28 -26.32 5.83
N TRP A 954 26.08 -25.77 6.06
CA TRP A 954 25.93 -24.33 6.33
C TRP A 954 26.75 -23.88 7.54
N LYS A 955 26.73 -24.65 8.64
CA LYS A 955 27.52 -24.32 9.84
C LYS A 955 29.02 -24.27 9.54
N SER A 956 29.51 -25.19 8.72
CA SER A 956 30.91 -25.24 8.31
C SER A 956 31.29 -24.04 7.44
N LEU A 957 30.42 -23.67 6.49
CA LEU A 957 30.62 -22.52 5.61
C LEU A 957 30.62 -21.21 6.39
N ILE A 958 29.61 -20.97 7.24
CA ILE A 958 29.48 -19.73 8.03
C ILE A 958 30.70 -19.52 8.92
N LYS A 959 31.22 -20.58 9.55
CA LYS A 959 32.44 -20.52 10.37
C LYS A 959 33.71 -20.28 9.57
N GLY A 960 33.74 -20.67 8.29
CA GLY A 960 34.86 -20.45 7.39
C GLY A 960 34.89 -19.05 6.77
N ILE A 961 33.78 -18.30 6.79
CA ILE A 961 33.73 -16.95 6.21
C ILE A 961 34.50 -15.95 7.07
N ASP A 962 35.42 -15.22 6.44
CA ASP A 962 36.05 -14.04 7.03
C ASP A 962 35.13 -12.81 6.91
N PHE A 963 34.32 -12.57 7.94
CA PHE A 963 33.41 -11.41 7.98
C PHE A 963 34.12 -10.07 8.16
N SER A 964 35.43 -10.02 8.47
CA SER A 964 36.11 -8.74 8.72
C SER A 964 36.18 -7.83 7.48
N THR A 965 35.91 -8.39 6.31
CA THR A 965 36.12 -7.78 5.00
C THR A 965 34.96 -7.99 4.03
N LEU A 966 34.02 -8.89 4.36
CA LEU A 966 32.86 -9.21 3.54
C LEU A 966 31.84 -8.06 3.56
N GLU A 967 31.57 -7.47 2.40
CA GLU A 967 30.59 -6.40 2.23
C GLU A 967 29.22 -6.92 1.75
N ILE A 968 29.20 -7.97 0.93
CA ILE A 968 27.99 -8.50 0.31
C ILE A 968 27.93 -10.02 0.51
N LEU A 969 26.83 -10.48 1.09
CA LEU A 969 26.50 -11.89 1.24
C LEU A 969 25.12 -12.16 0.61
N ASP A 970 25.08 -12.90 -0.50
CA ASP A 970 23.84 -13.27 -1.19
C ASP A 970 23.55 -14.76 -0.98
N LEU A 971 22.47 -15.03 -0.26
CA LEU A 971 21.96 -16.37 0.06
C LEU A 971 20.54 -16.57 -0.51
N SER A 972 20.21 -15.86 -1.59
CA SER A 972 18.88 -15.96 -2.20
C SER A 972 18.60 -17.36 -2.77
N ASP A 973 17.33 -17.77 -2.66
CA ASP A 973 16.80 -19.07 -3.11
C ASP A 973 17.49 -20.30 -2.47
N THR A 974 18.12 -20.14 -1.31
CA THR A 974 18.77 -21.23 -0.57
C THR A 974 17.84 -21.94 0.42
N ASN A 975 18.28 -23.08 0.96
CA ASN A 975 17.68 -23.68 2.17
C ASN A 975 18.24 -23.13 3.49
N PHE A 976 18.86 -21.94 3.48
CA PHE A 976 19.35 -21.27 4.69
C PHE A 976 18.19 -20.92 5.63
N ALA A 977 18.17 -21.51 6.83
CA ALA A 977 17.07 -21.42 7.79
C ALA A 977 17.48 -20.68 9.09
N ASP A 978 16.58 -20.63 10.06
CA ASP A 978 16.72 -19.81 11.27
C ASP A 978 17.94 -20.17 12.13
N GLU A 979 18.21 -21.46 12.34
CA GLU A 979 19.40 -21.93 13.06
C GLU A 979 20.72 -21.43 12.44
N GLN A 980 20.75 -21.29 11.11
CA GLN A 980 21.92 -20.78 10.39
C GLN A 980 22.03 -19.25 10.51
N LEU A 981 20.90 -18.54 10.59
CA LEU A 981 20.89 -17.10 10.83
C LEU A 981 21.48 -16.77 12.20
N ASP A 982 21.12 -17.53 13.24
CA ASP A 982 21.66 -17.33 14.59
C ASP A 982 23.19 -17.53 14.62
N LEU A 983 23.69 -18.58 13.96
CA LEU A 983 25.13 -18.80 13.84
C LEU A 983 25.83 -17.71 13.02
N LEU A 984 25.18 -17.21 11.95
CA LEU A 984 25.70 -16.10 11.16
C LEU A 984 25.86 -14.84 12.02
N ILE A 985 24.84 -14.50 12.81
CA ILE A 985 24.88 -13.39 13.76
C ILE A 985 26.03 -13.60 14.76
N GLU A 986 26.14 -14.79 15.36
CA GLU A 986 27.21 -15.12 16.31
C GLU A 986 28.62 -14.94 15.71
N CYS A 987 28.84 -15.42 14.48
CA CYS A 987 30.11 -15.29 13.77
C CYS A 987 30.45 -13.82 13.45
N VAL A 988 29.47 -13.03 13.03
CA VAL A 988 29.64 -11.59 12.76
C VAL A 988 29.94 -10.83 14.06
N VAL A 989 29.25 -11.14 15.17
CA VAL A 989 29.54 -10.55 16.50
C VAL A 989 31.00 -10.82 16.90
N LYS A 990 31.46 -12.06 16.70
CA LYS A 990 32.83 -12.49 17.04
C LYS A 990 33.91 -11.79 16.20
N ALA A 991 33.59 -11.33 14.98
CA ALA A 991 34.55 -10.67 14.09
C ALA A 991 35.00 -9.25 14.53
N HIS A 992 34.54 -8.74 15.69
CA HIS A 992 34.89 -7.45 16.31
C HIS A 992 34.35 -6.18 15.59
N LYS A 993 34.57 -5.00 16.22
CA LYS A 993 33.61 -3.88 16.41
C LYS A 993 32.96 -3.20 15.19
N LEU A 994 33.34 -3.46 13.95
CA LEU A 994 32.66 -2.91 12.77
C LEU A 994 32.81 -3.88 11.60
N VAL A 995 31.76 -4.67 11.35
CA VAL A 995 31.72 -5.58 10.21
C VAL A 995 31.33 -4.76 8.97
N PRO A 996 32.08 -4.84 7.85
CA PRO A 996 31.82 -4.05 6.65
C PRO A 996 30.60 -4.56 5.84
N LEU A 997 29.88 -5.57 6.34
CA LEU A 997 28.72 -6.16 5.68
C LEU A 997 27.62 -5.10 5.47
N ARG A 998 27.41 -4.73 4.21
CA ARG A 998 26.42 -3.75 3.76
C ARG A 998 25.20 -4.38 3.16
N THR A 999 25.29 -5.62 2.66
CA THR A 999 24.15 -6.28 2.02
C THR A 999 24.09 -7.75 2.41
N LEU A 1000 22.91 -8.16 2.90
CA LEU A 1000 22.54 -9.55 3.10
C LEU A 1000 21.26 -9.82 2.30
N ASP A 1001 21.35 -10.61 1.23
CA ASP A 1001 20.17 -11.02 0.45
C ASP A 1001 19.67 -12.38 0.90
N LEU A 1002 18.45 -12.41 1.44
CA LEU A 1002 17.75 -13.61 1.89
C LEU A 1002 16.51 -13.91 1.04
N THR A 1003 16.37 -13.29 -0.14
CA THR A 1003 15.18 -13.42 -1.00
C THR A 1003 14.90 -14.89 -1.29
N SER A 1004 13.69 -15.35 -0.99
CA SER A 1004 13.24 -16.73 -1.23
C SER A 1004 14.06 -17.81 -0.50
N SER A 1005 14.85 -17.46 0.51
CA SER A 1005 15.53 -18.42 1.38
C SER A 1005 14.54 -19.21 2.24
N ALA A 1006 14.98 -20.24 2.97
CA ALA A 1006 14.12 -20.92 3.93
C ALA A 1006 13.75 -20.00 5.10
N VAL A 1007 14.70 -19.20 5.61
CA VAL A 1007 14.49 -18.26 6.73
C VAL A 1007 13.44 -17.18 6.40
N SER A 1008 13.44 -16.65 5.17
CA SER A 1008 12.42 -15.68 4.75
C SER A 1008 11.03 -16.28 4.60
N ARG A 1009 10.92 -17.62 4.57
CA ARG A 1009 9.65 -18.36 4.42
C ARG A 1009 9.13 -18.95 5.73
N SER A 1010 10.00 -19.25 6.70
CA SER A 1010 9.65 -20.07 7.86
C SER A 1010 9.37 -19.29 9.15
N VAL A 1011 9.89 -18.07 9.30
CA VAL A 1011 9.88 -17.33 10.58
C VAL A 1011 8.74 -16.32 10.62
N ASP A 1012 8.12 -16.13 11.80
CA ASP A 1012 7.26 -14.98 12.07
C ASP A 1012 8.04 -13.70 11.71
N PRO A 1013 7.54 -12.86 10.78
CA PRO A 1013 8.22 -11.62 10.42
C PRO A 1013 8.68 -10.81 11.63
N ALA A 1014 7.89 -10.77 12.72
CA ALA A 1014 8.25 -10.03 13.93
C ALA A 1014 9.51 -10.57 14.62
N GLU A 1015 9.64 -11.89 14.74
CA GLU A 1015 10.82 -12.54 15.34
C GLU A 1015 12.05 -12.34 14.46
N LEU A 1016 11.89 -12.49 13.14
CA LEU A 1016 12.96 -12.25 12.17
C LEU A 1016 13.43 -10.78 12.23
N TYR A 1017 12.52 -9.81 12.28
CA TYR A 1017 12.90 -8.39 12.44
C TYR A 1017 13.66 -8.13 13.74
N SER A 1018 13.26 -8.77 14.85
CA SER A 1018 13.98 -8.63 16.12
C SER A 1018 15.42 -9.14 16.03
N LYS A 1019 15.65 -10.32 15.44
CA LYS A 1019 17.00 -10.88 15.23
C LYS A 1019 17.84 -10.01 14.28
N LEU A 1020 17.21 -9.47 13.24
CA LEU A 1020 17.88 -8.61 12.28
C LEU A 1020 18.18 -7.21 12.81
N ASP A 1021 17.41 -6.70 13.77
CA ASP A 1021 17.72 -5.44 14.45
C ASP A 1021 18.93 -5.59 15.38
N GLU A 1022 19.10 -6.75 16.05
CA GLU A 1022 20.35 -7.08 16.74
C GLU A 1022 21.54 -7.08 15.76
N PHE A 1023 21.35 -7.69 14.59
CA PHE A 1023 22.35 -7.74 13.53
C PHE A 1023 22.74 -6.34 13.02
N ARG A 1024 21.76 -5.45 12.83
CA ARG A 1024 22.00 -4.02 12.49
C ARG A 1024 22.69 -3.23 13.59
N GLY A 1025 22.53 -3.62 14.85
CA GLY A 1025 23.30 -3.04 15.95
C GLY A 1025 24.81 -3.18 15.77
N ILE A 1026 25.25 -4.22 15.06
CA ILE A 1026 26.66 -4.55 14.83
C ILE A 1026 27.11 -4.11 13.43
N ALA A 1027 26.21 -4.15 12.45
CA ALA A 1027 26.42 -3.68 11.07
C ALA A 1027 25.40 -2.56 10.73
N PRO A 1028 25.65 -1.30 11.16
CA PRO A 1028 24.65 -0.22 11.07
C PRO A 1028 24.30 0.20 9.64
N HIS A 1029 25.07 -0.22 8.64
CA HIS A 1029 24.85 0.05 7.22
C HIS A 1029 24.24 -1.13 6.46
N LEU A 1030 23.82 -2.19 7.17
CA LEU A 1030 23.31 -3.40 6.56
C LEU A 1030 21.91 -3.22 5.94
N ALA A 1031 21.85 -3.32 4.62
CA ALA A 1031 20.63 -3.54 3.87
C ALA A 1031 20.32 -5.05 3.81
N ILE A 1032 19.06 -5.40 4.13
CA ILE A 1032 18.59 -6.79 4.09
C ILE A 1032 17.53 -6.89 3.02
N MET A 1033 17.76 -7.76 2.05
CA MET A 1033 16.85 -7.99 0.91
C MET A 1033 16.05 -9.28 1.14
N GLY A 1034 14.85 -9.36 0.56
CA GLY A 1034 14.08 -10.60 0.55
C GLY A 1034 13.08 -10.83 1.68
N LEU A 1035 12.93 -9.86 2.59
CA LEU A 1035 11.88 -9.85 3.60
C LEU A 1035 10.56 -9.39 2.95
N GLY A 1036 9.91 -10.29 2.21
CA GLY A 1036 8.61 -10.01 1.61
C GLY A 1036 7.56 -9.72 2.69
N THR A 1037 6.71 -8.73 2.46
CA THR A 1037 5.51 -8.42 3.28
C THR A 1037 4.40 -9.46 3.11
N ALA A 1038 4.74 -10.75 2.99
CA ALA A 1038 3.80 -11.83 2.86
C ALA A 1038 3.23 -12.16 4.25
N GLY A 1039 2.10 -11.54 4.62
CA GLY A 1039 1.24 -12.05 5.70
C GLY A 1039 0.86 -11.12 6.86
N ALA A 1040 1.06 -9.80 6.80
CA ALA A 1040 0.58 -8.91 7.87
C ALA A 1040 -0.88 -8.47 7.67
N HIS A 1041 -1.82 -9.21 8.27
CA HIS A 1041 -3.13 -8.66 8.64
C HIS A 1041 -2.96 -7.62 9.76
N SER A 1042 -3.57 -6.43 9.53
CA SER A 1042 -3.93 -5.36 10.47
C SER A 1042 -2.93 -4.99 11.59
N GLY A 1043 -2.23 -3.88 11.41
CA GLY A 1043 -1.60 -3.12 12.49
C GLY A 1043 -0.48 -2.20 12.01
N ARG A 1044 -0.76 -0.91 11.83
CA ARG A 1044 0.28 0.09 11.54
C ARG A 1044 0.85 0.62 12.87
N LEU A 1045 2.15 0.40 13.07
CA LEU A 1045 3.00 1.31 13.84
C LEU A 1045 3.69 2.25 12.84
N ALA A 1046 3.24 3.50 12.80
CA ALA A 1046 4.00 4.60 12.18
C ALA A 1046 4.79 5.30 13.27
N GLY A 1047 5.94 4.72 13.62
CA GLY A 1047 6.98 5.34 14.43
C GLY A 1047 8.20 5.59 13.56
N THR A 1048 8.69 6.82 13.54
CA THR A 1048 9.84 7.28 12.76
C THR A 1048 11.10 6.44 13.05
N SER A 1049 11.51 5.58 12.11
CA SER A 1049 12.91 5.23 11.94
C SER A 1049 13.45 6.00 10.74
N LYS A 1050 14.59 6.68 10.94
CA LYS A 1050 15.36 7.26 9.84
C LYS A 1050 15.81 6.11 8.95
N ALA A 1051 15.08 5.82 7.89
CA ALA A 1051 15.61 5.03 6.79
C ALA A 1051 16.84 5.80 6.28
N SER A 1052 18.03 5.27 6.54
CA SER A 1052 19.25 5.77 5.91
C SER A 1052 19.03 5.70 4.41
N VAL A 1053 19.14 6.85 3.74
CA VAL A 1053 19.20 6.94 2.29
C VAL A 1053 20.31 6.01 1.82
N VAL A 1054 19.95 4.81 1.32
CA VAL A 1054 20.87 3.95 0.60
C VAL A 1054 21.23 4.71 -0.68
N SER A 1055 22.52 5.01 -0.90
CA SER A 1055 22.91 5.77 -2.08
C SER A 1055 22.50 5.00 -3.34
N HIS A 1056 22.01 5.74 -4.34
CA HIS A 1056 21.58 5.18 -5.61
C HIS A 1056 22.71 4.35 -6.28
N ASP A 1057 23.97 4.68 -5.99
CA ASP A 1057 25.16 4.00 -6.52
C ASP A 1057 25.27 2.53 -6.06
N ILE A 1058 24.87 2.22 -4.81
CA ILE A 1058 24.92 0.84 -4.27
C ILE A 1058 23.89 -0.05 -4.98
N LEU A 1059 22.69 0.47 -5.25
CA LEU A 1059 21.64 -0.25 -5.97
C LEU A 1059 21.95 -0.37 -7.47
N GLN A 1060 22.64 0.62 -8.05
CA GLN A 1060 22.99 0.60 -9.48
C GLN A 1060 24.09 -0.43 -9.78
N GLU A 1061 25.12 -0.55 -8.93
CA GLU A 1061 26.07 -1.68 -9.02
C GLU A 1061 25.34 -3.02 -8.86
N PHE A 1062 24.45 -3.17 -7.87
CA PHE A 1062 23.72 -4.42 -7.64
C PHE A 1062 22.81 -4.84 -8.82
N THR A 1063 22.16 -3.88 -9.47
CA THR A 1063 21.24 -4.13 -10.60
C THR A 1063 21.99 -4.50 -11.89
N ILE A 1064 23.18 -3.96 -12.12
CA ILE A 1064 24.05 -4.34 -13.26
C ILE A 1064 24.60 -5.77 -13.10
N PHE A 1065 24.77 -6.25 -11.85
CA PHE A 1065 25.32 -7.59 -11.59
C PHE A 1065 24.27 -8.70 -11.52
N ASN A 1066 23.06 -8.44 -10.99
CA ASN A 1066 22.01 -9.45 -10.76
C ASN A 1066 20.84 -9.33 -11.73
N GLY A 1067 21.07 -9.47 -13.04
CA GLY A 1067 20.00 -9.56 -14.05
C GLY A 1067 19.03 -10.72 -13.74
N ARG A 1068 18.01 -10.47 -12.92
CA ARG A 1068 16.93 -11.41 -12.60
C ARG A 1068 15.90 -11.37 -13.73
N GLU A 1069 15.92 -12.39 -14.57
CA GLU A 1069 14.78 -12.75 -15.42
C GLU A 1069 13.84 -13.67 -14.62
N THR A 1070 12.59 -13.26 -14.44
CA THR A 1070 11.53 -14.18 -14.02
C THR A 1070 11.17 -15.04 -15.23
N CYS A 1071 11.65 -16.28 -15.27
CA CYS A 1071 11.23 -17.27 -16.27
C CYS A 1071 9.74 -17.60 -16.09
N SER A 1072 8.85 -16.94 -16.82
CA SER A 1072 7.51 -17.45 -17.11
C SER A 1072 7.64 -18.50 -18.22
N GLY A 1073 7.48 -19.78 -17.89
CA GLY A 1073 7.60 -20.88 -18.84
C GLY A 1073 6.50 -20.82 -19.91
N SER A 1074 6.91 -20.68 -21.17
CA SER A 1074 6.09 -21.02 -22.34
C SER A 1074 6.16 -22.52 -22.57
N GLY A 1075 5.05 -23.22 -22.34
CA GLY A 1075 4.88 -24.65 -22.67
C GLY A 1075 4.16 -24.84 -24.00
N LEU A 1076 4.73 -25.71 -24.84
CA LEU A 1076 4.15 -26.28 -26.06
C LEU A 1076 2.95 -27.19 -25.76
#